data_AF-A0A963FAK5-F1
#
_entry.id   AF-A0A963FAK5-F1
#
_cell.length_a   1.000
_cell.length_b   1.000
_cell.length_c   1.000
_cell.angle_alpha   90.00
_cell.angle_beta   90.00
_cell.angle_gamma   90.00
#
_symmetry.space_group_name_H-M   'P 1'
#
loop_
_entity.id
_entity.type
_entity.pdbx_description
1 polymer ?
#
loop_
_entity_poly.entity_id
_entity_poly.type
_entity_poly.pdbx_seq_one_letter_code
_entity_poly.pdbx_strand_id
1 'polypeptide(L)'
;MADTRLEQRRNLALVGHAACGKTSLAEALLVAAGVLNEPGSIERGTTVSDFDPLEQRHHHSLNTTILGFSHAGVRVNILDTPGDPDLIGRSLSALPAVECAVLVVSATAGIEPVTRRVMEQLRAHGMAAMIVISKIDAAGEGELAARIAELREAFGPEVLPVNLPAGGASRVVDCFDHAAGQADFSSVAEAHQALMEQVVEVDDALTERYLEEGDVDPATLHDPFEQALREGHLIPVCFTSTRSSAGIAELLDVVERLAPNPLEGTPHFFIAGHGDKAKRLLARPNADRPVLAHVFKIDYDPFLGKLGTLRVHQGVISRGDTLLIDDGNHSFKVGHLFRMHGKEHLEIPRAGPGAICAVAKVDDLHLDAILHGTHEFDDLHAEPWDLPAPVVRLALTPESHGDEQKVSDVLHRIVAEDPCLSIEHDISANETVLRGLGEYHLRVALEKMDDRYHVRVATRPPSVPYRETITRSASGHHRHKKQTGGAGQFGEVMLEVEPLERGAGFEFVDRVTGGAIPASLILAVEKGVRQVIEGGAIAGFPVVDVRVTVTDGKTHSVDSKEVAFVTAGRKAFIDAVGNAGAIVLEPIAALQVRAPAASIGDISGDLASRRARILGTDASDDGTLTITAEAPLAELDDYATRLRSLTAGAGAYTMQFARYEPAPPKVQQSLTAAHRPRQDD
;
A
#
# COMPACT_ATOMS: atom_id res chain seq x y z
N MET A 1 14.34 33.91 9.78
CA MET A 1 13.72 33.76 8.45
C MET A 1 12.23 33.86 8.67
N ALA A 2 11.61 34.92 8.15
CA ALA A 2 10.20 35.22 8.38
C ALA A 2 9.32 34.07 7.87
N ASP A 3 8.22 33.81 8.56
CA ASP A 3 7.20 32.84 8.16
C ASP A 3 6.75 33.18 6.73
N THR A 4 7.01 32.29 5.77
CA THR A 4 6.56 32.49 4.39
C THR A 4 5.04 32.58 4.43
N ARG A 5 4.49 33.65 3.85
CA ARG A 5 3.04 33.85 3.74
C ARG A 5 2.40 32.66 3.02
N LEU A 6 1.15 32.34 3.35
CA LEU A 6 0.48 31.17 2.77
C LEU A 6 0.39 31.28 1.24
N GLU A 7 0.09 32.48 0.77
CA GLU A 7 -0.01 32.86 -0.64
C GLU A 7 1.30 32.65 -1.42
N GLN A 8 2.43 32.61 -0.71
CA GLN A 8 3.77 32.43 -1.27
C GLN A 8 4.29 31.00 -1.11
N ARG A 9 3.42 30.01 -0.88
CA ARG A 9 3.80 28.59 -0.76
C ARG A 9 3.23 27.80 -1.91
N ARG A 10 4.02 26.87 -2.43
CA ARG A 10 3.59 25.85 -3.40
C ARG A 10 4.09 24.50 -2.90
N ASN A 11 3.18 23.57 -2.60
CA ASN A 11 3.56 22.19 -2.31
C ASN A 11 3.10 21.32 -3.48
N LEU A 12 4.06 20.63 -4.09
CA LEU A 12 3.88 19.83 -5.30
C LEU A 12 4.38 18.41 -5.09
N ALA A 13 3.72 17.41 -5.67
CA ALA A 13 4.25 16.06 -5.77
C ALA A 13 4.55 15.70 -7.23
N LEU A 14 5.77 15.24 -7.52
CA LEU A 14 6.08 14.65 -8.82
C LEU A 14 5.66 13.18 -8.78
N VAL A 15 4.72 12.81 -9.64
CA VAL A 15 4.15 11.47 -9.72
C VAL A 15 4.16 10.97 -11.16
N GLY A 16 4.17 9.66 -11.37
CA GLY A 16 4.25 9.06 -12.70
C GLY A 16 5.14 7.81 -12.72
N HIS A 17 5.16 7.13 -13.86
CA HIS A 17 5.83 5.83 -13.99
C HIS A 17 7.35 5.87 -13.75
N ALA A 18 7.95 4.70 -13.54
CA ALA A 18 9.40 4.56 -13.42
C ALA A 18 10.11 5.12 -14.67
N ALA A 19 11.28 5.71 -14.48
CA ALA A 19 12.10 6.29 -15.54
C ALA A 19 11.44 7.39 -16.41
N CYS A 20 10.26 7.92 -16.06
CA CYS A 20 9.66 9.04 -16.78
C CYS A 20 10.37 10.38 -16.54
N GLY A 21 11.37 10.44 -15.65
CA GLY A 21 12.23 11.61 -15.45
C GLY A 21 11.85 12.52 -14.28
N LYS A 22 11.03 12.07 -13.32
CA LYS A 22 10.65 12.83 -12.12
C LYS A 22 11.85 13.40 -11.37
N THR A 23 12.78 12.54 -10.96
CA THR A 23 13.97 12.96 -10.23
C THR A 23 14.87 13.89 -11.04
N SER A 24 15.07 13.60 -12.33
CA SER A 24 15.83 14.49 -13.21
C SER A 24 15.16 15.86 -13.38
N LEU A 25 13.82 15.90 -13.41
CA LEU A 25 13.05 17.14 -13.45
C LEU A 25 13.22 17.94 -12.16
N ALA A 26 13.16 17.27 -11.00
CA ALA A 26 13.41 17.90 -9.71
C ALA A 26 14.81 18.52 -9.63
N GLU A 27 15.85 17.81 -10.08
CA GLU A 27 17.21 18.33 -10.16
C GLU A 27 17.31 19.54 -11.09
N ALA A 28 16.67 19.48 -12.27
CA ALA A 28 16.66 20.60 -13.21
C ALA A 28 15.96 21.85 -12.65
N LEU A 29 14.87 21.67 -11.90
CA LEU A 29 14.17 22.76 -11.20
C LEU A 29 15.04 23.37 -10.09
N LEU A 30 15.79 22.55 -9.34
CA LEU A 30 16.74 23.05 -8.34
C LEU A 30 17.88 23.87 -8.97
N VAL A 31 18.34 23.50 -10.17
CA VAL A 31 19.33 24.28 -10.93
C VAL A 31 18.71 25.59 -11.42
N ALA A 32 17.51 25.54 -12.01
CA ALA A 32 16.81 26.72 -12.50
C ALA A 32 16.52 27.73 -11.36
N ALA A 33 16.18 27.22 -10.17
CA ALA A 33 15.98 28.04 -8.97
C ALA A 33 17.30 28.56 -8.34
N GLY A 34 18.46 28.18 -8.88
CA GLY A 34 19.78 28.59 -8.39
C GLY A 34 20.22 27.91 -7.08
N VAL A 35 19.59 26.80 -6.69
CA VAL A 35 19.99 26.01 -5.52
C VAL A 35 21.19 25.12 -5.85
N LEU A 36 21.21 24.55 -7.05
CA LEU A 36 22.30 23.75 -7.58
C LEU A 36 22.98 24.47 -8.74
N ASN A 37 24.28 24.22 -8.92
CA ASN A 37 25.01 24.75 -10.08
C ASN A 37 24.80 23.89 -11.34
N GLU A 38 24.68 22.58 -11.15
CA GLU A 38 24.47 21.59 -12.22
C GLU A 38 23.55 20.47 -11.71
N PRO A 39 22.78 19.81 -12.58
CA PRO A 39 21.87 18.74 -12.16
C PRO A 39 22.66 17.48 -11.78
N GLY A 40 22.23 16.80 -10.71
CA GLY A 40 22.74 15.49 -10.34
C GLY A 40 22.43 14.41 -11.38
N SER A 41 23.11 13.27 -11.28
CA SER A 41 22.90 12.10 -12.15
C SER A 41 22.55 10.88 -11.31
N ILE A 42 21.51 10.18 -11.73
CA ILE A 42 21.01 8.96 -11.10
C ILE A 42 22.06 7.84 -11.24
N GLU A 43 22.67 7.71 -12.42
CA GLU A 43 23.71 6.71 -12.69
C GLU A 43 24.96 6.92 -11.85
N ARG A 44 25.29 8.19 -11.56
CA ARG A 44 26.43 8.57 -10.71
C ARG A 44 26.09 8.64 -9.22
N GLY A 45 24.82 8.50 -8.83
CA GLY A 45 24.35 8.60 -7.45
C GLY A 45 24.58 9.99 -6.83
N THR A 46 24.49 11.05 -7.64
CA THR A 46 24.78 12.43 -7.19
C THR A 46 23.54 13.33 -7.11
N THR A 47 22.34 12.77 -7.26
CA THR A 47 21.09 13.53 -7.10
C THR A 47 20.88 13.89 -5.63
N VAL A 48 20.15 14.98 -5.37
CA VAL A 48 19.74 15.39 -4.03
C VAL A 48 18.62 14.49 -3.50
N SER A 49 17.78 13.99 -4.41
CA SER A 49 16.61 13.15 -4.09
C SER A 49 16.97 11.71 -3.71
N ASP A 50 17.73 11.00 -4.56
CA ASP A 50 18.04 9.57 -4.42
C ASP A 50 19.35 9.39 -3.61
N PHE A 51 19.33 9.85 -2.36
CA PHE A 51 20.50 9.84 -1.50
C PHE A 51 20.68 8.53 -0.71
N ASP A 52 19.66 7.67 -0.65
CA ASP A 52 19.76 6.39 0.05
C ASP A 52 20.66 5.41 -0.73
N PRO A 53 21.55 4.65 -0.07
CA PRO A 53 22.41 3.68 -0.75
C PRO A 53 21.65 2.67 -1.60
N LEU A 54 20.44 2.26 -1.20
CA LEU A 54 19.62 1.34 -2.00
C LEU A 54 19.17 2.00 -3.30
N GLU A 55 18.73 3.25 -3.25
CA GLU A 55 18.31 4.01 -4.43
C GLU A 55 19.46 4.16 -5.43
N GLN A 56 20.66 4.43 -4.93
CA GLN A 56 21.88 4.49 -5.75
C GLN A 56 22.24 3.14 -6.39
N ARG A 57 22.00 2.01 -5.71
CA ARG A 57 22.23 0.66 -6.27
C ARG A 57 21.18 0.28 -7.30
N HIS A 58 19.92 0.64 -7.06
CA HIS A 58 18.79 0.32 -7.94
C HIS A 58 18.63 1.32 -9.09
N HIS A 59 19.33 2.45 -9.05
CA HIS A 59 19.26 3.55 -10.02
C HIS A 59 17.83 4.07 -10.24
N HIS A 60 17.03 4.09 -9.18
CA HIS A 60 15.72 4.76 -9.16
C HIS A 60 15.28 5.00 -7.71
N SER A 61 14.35 5.95 -7.54
CA SER A 61 13.80 6.33 -6.24
C SER A 61 13.01 5.19 -5.61
N LEU A 62 13.24 4.97 -4.32
CA LEU A 62 12.53 3.97 -3.50
C LEU A 62 11.71 4.66 -2.40
N ASN A 63 12.08 5.88 -2.02
CA ASN A 63 11.40 6.68 -1.00
C ASN A 63 10.88 7.98 -1.61
N THR A 64 9.85 8.54 -0.97
CA THR A 64 9.41 9.90 -1.28
C THR A 64 10.34 10.90 -0.61
N THR A 65 11.01 11.74 -1.39
CA THR A 65 11.98 12.74 -0.90
C THR A 65 11.43 14.15 -1.03
N ILE A 66 11.71 14.99 -0.03
CA ILE A 66 11.24 16.38 0.02
C ILE A 66 12.38 17.31 -0.37
N LEU A 67 12.13 18.16 -1.37
CA LEU A 67 13.06 19.11 -1.94
C LEU A 67 12.45 20.51 -1.87
N GLY A 68 12.94 21.33 -0.94
CA GLY A 68 12.45 22.71 -0.77
C GLY A 68 13.41 23.77 -1.32
N PHE A 69 12.90 24.73 -2.07
CA PHE A 69 13.65 25.89 -2.57
C PHE A 69 12.83 27.19 -2.55
N SER A 70 13.47 28.30 -2.89
CA SER A 70 12.82 29.61 -3.01
C SER A 70 13.20 30.25 -4.33
N HIS A 71 12.21 30.70 -5.09
CA HIS A 71 12.40 31.40 -6.36
C HIS A 71 11.28 32.45 -6.53
N ALA A 72 11.61 33.60 -7.14
CA ALA A 72 10.72 34.75 -7.31
C ALA A 72 9.91 35.20 -6.06
N GLY A 73 10.41 34.96 -4.84
CA GLY A 73 9.71 35.30 -3.60
C GLY A 73 8.67 34.26 -3.14
N VAL A 74 8.52 33.15 -3.85
CA VAL A 74 7.71 31.99 -3.50
C VAL A 74 8.61 30.89 -2.91
N ARG A 75 8.05 30.10 -1.98
CA ARG A 75 8.65 28.89 -1.42
C ARG A 75 7.99 27.68 -2.07
N VAL A 76 8.78 26.89 -2.79
CA VAL A 76 8.32 25.65 -3.43
C VAL A 76 8.85 24.47 -2.63
N ASN A 77 7.97 23.51 -2.33
CA ASN A 77 8.33 22.19 -1.82
C ASN A 77 7.90 21.15 -2.86
N ILE A 78 8.85 20.34 -3.32
CA ILE A 78 8.60 19.24 -4.25
C ILE A 78 8.78 17.92 -3.50
N LEU A 79 7.79 17.05 -3.61
CA LEU A 79 7.84 15.67 -3.15
C LEU A 79 8.15 14.81 -4.38
N ASP A 80 9.40 14.40 -4.53
CA ASP A 80 9.80 13.46 -5.57
C ASP A 80 9.44 12.05 -5.11
N THR A 81 8.59 11.34 -5.85
CA THR A 81 8.01 10.05 -5.44
C THR A 81 8.55 8.89 -6.28
N PRO A 82 8.55 7.65 -5.75
CA PRO A 82 8.91 6.48 -6.54
C PRO A 82 7.93 6.26 -7.69
N GLY A 83 8.44 5.76 -8.82
CA GLY A 83 7.63 5.47 -10.02
C GLY A 83 7.33 4.01 -10.25
N ASP A 84 7.98 3.10 -9.52
CA ASP A 84 7.77 1.67 -9.68
C ASP A 84 6.36 1.29 -9.19
N PRO A 85 5.58 0.50 -9.96
CA PRO A 85 4.26 0.04 -9.54
C PRO A 85 4.25 -0.67 -8.17
N ASP A 86 5.34 -1.34 -7.80
CA ASP A 86 5.48 -2.05 -6.52
C ASP A 86 5.64 -1.11 -5.33
N LEU A 87 5.97 0.16 -5.56
CA LEU A 87 6.21 1.18 -4.54
C LEU A 87 5.19 2.33 -4.58
N ILE A 88 4.13 2.18 -5.38
CA ILE A 88 3.11 3.22 -5.59
C ILE A 88 2.43 3.67 -4.28
N GLY A 89 2.37 2.80 -3.27
CA GLY A 89 1.83 3.14 -1.94
C GLY A 89 2.53 4.34 -1.31
N ARG A 90 3.85 4.45 -1.48
CA ARG A 90 4.67 5.57 -0.99
C ARG A 90 4.41 6.87 -1.75
N SER A 91 4.03 6.77 -3.02
CA SER A 91 3.69 7.92 -3.86
C SER A 91 2.29 8.43 -3.51
N LEU A 92 1.32 7.53 -3.35
CA LEU A 92 -0.05 7.87 -2.99
C LEU A 92 -0.16 8.44 -1.57
N SER A 93 0.58 7.88 -0.61
CA SER A 93 0.57 8.39 0.78
C SER A 93 1.12 9.81 0.92
N ALA A 94 1.87 10.30 -0.08
CA ALA A 94 2.43 11.64 -0.10
C ALA A 94 1.49 12.70 -0.67
N LEU A 95 0.50 12.30 -1.48
CA LEU A 95 -0.46 13.21 -2.11
C LEU A 95 -1.28 14.06 -1.12
N PRO A 96 -1.75 13.53 0.04
CA PRO A 96 -2.43 14.34 1.04
C PRO A 96 -1.62 15.55 1.57
N ALA A 97 -0.30 15.59 1.34
CA ALA A 97 0.56 16.66 1.82
C ALA A 97 0.68 17.85 0.86
N VAL A 98 0.15 17.76 -0.36
CA VAL A 98 0.39 18.75 -1.42
C VAL A 98 -0.92 19.33 -1.97
N GLU A 99 -0.84 20.54 -2.52
CA GLU A 99 -2.00 21.17 -3.16
C GLU A 99 -2.14 20.76 -4.63
N CYS A 100 -1.03 20.36 -5.27
CA CYS A 100 -1.04 19.96 -6.68
C CYS A 100 -0.10 18.79 -6.97
N ALA A 101 -0.58 17.85 -7.79
CA ALA A 101 0.21 16.76 -8.31
C ALA A 101 0.68 17.07 -9.73
N VAL A 102 1.99 16.91 -9.98
CA VAL A 102 2.62 17.04 -11.29
C VAL A 102 2.85 15.65 -11.85
N LEU A 103 1.98 15.23 -12.76
CA LEU A 103 2.03 13.95 -13.44
C LEU A 103 3.05 13.98 -14.59
N VAL A 104 4.21 13.38 -14.37
CA VAL A 104 5.30 13.33 -15.34
C VAL A 104 5.11 12.13 -16.28
N VAL A 105 5.06 12.42 -17.57
CA VAL A 105 4.85 11.46 -18.67
C VAL A 105 6.03 11.58 -19.64
N SER A 106 6.69 10.46 -19.96
CA SER A 106 7.78 10.51 -20.94
C SER A 106 7.21 10.68 -22.35
N ALA A 107 7.75 11.61 -23.14
CA ALA A 107 7.36 11.79 -24.54
C ALA A 107 7.47 10.50 -25.37
N THR A 108 8.47 9.67 -25.06
CA THR A 108 8.73 8.41 -25.75
C THR A 108 7.82 7.26 -25.31
N ALA A 109 7.50 7.16 -24.01
CA ALA A 109 6.73 6.03 -23.46
C ALA A 109 5.22 6.30 -23.49
N GLY A 110 4.80 7.54 -23.23
CA GLY A 110 3.38 7.91 -23.12
C GLY A 110 2.73 7.47 -21.82
N ILE A 111 1.44 7.15 -21.89
CA ILE A 111 0.64 6.82 -20.71
C ILE A 111 0.89 5.36 -20.30
N GLU A 112 1.25 5.18 -19.03
CA GLU A 112 1.53 3.87 -18.43
C GLU A 112 0.51 3.57 -17.32
N PRO A 113 0.42 2.32 -16.81
CA PRO A 113 -0.58 1.94 -15.81
C PRO A 113 -0.56 2.81 -14.53
N VAL A 114 0.64 3.17 -14.05
CA VAL A 114 0.81 4.05 -12.88
C VAL A 114 0.22 5.44 -13.16
N THR A 115 0.40 5.96 -14.38
CA THR A 115 -0.12 7.27 -14.80
C THR A 115 -1.64 7.32 -14.69
N ARG A 116 -2.33 6.28 -15.18
CA ARG A 116 -3.80 6.17 -15.10
C ARG A 116 -4.28 6.06 -13.66
N ARG A 117 -3.64 5.18 -12.88
CA ARG A 117 -4.02 4.94 -11.48
C ARG A 117 -3.85 6.19 -10.61
N VAL A 118 -2.77 6.93 -10.80
CA VAL A 118 -2.58 8.21 -10.09
C VAL A 118 -3.66 9.20 -10.50
N MET A 119 -3.94 9.37 -11.79
CA MET A 119 -5.00 10.29 -12.25
C MET A 119 -6.39 9.92 -11.70
N GLU A 120 -6.72 8.63 -11.60
CA GLU A 120 -7.96 8.15 -10.97
C GLU A 120 -8.05 8.62 -9.51
N GLN A 121 -6.96 8.50 -8.74
CA GLN A 121 -6.90 8.95 -7.34
C GLN A 121 -7.00 10.48 -7.24
N LEU A 122 -6.31 11.22 -8.11
CA LEU A 122 -6.40 12.69 -8.13
C LEU A 122 -7.84 13.15 -8.36
N ARG A 123 -8.55 12.53 -9.32
CA ARG A 123 -9.97 12.83 -9.58
C ARG A 123 -10.88 12.45 -8.43
N ALA A 124 -10.68 11.27 -7.83
CA ALA A 124 -11.49 10.79 -6.70
C ALA A 124 -11.42 11.74 -5.49
N HIS A 125 -10.27 12.40 -5.30
CA HIS A 125 -10.06 13.39 -4.24
C HIS A 125 -10.19 14.84 -4.70
N GLY A 126 -10.55 15.09 -5.96
CA GLY A 126 -10.66 16.44 -6.53
C GLY A 126 -9.36 17.25 -6.43
N MET A 127 -8.20 16.60 -6.49
CA MET A 127 -6.88 17.24 -6.36
C MET A 127 -6.47 17.88 -7.68
N ALA A 128 -5.92 19.11 -7.62
CA ALA A 128 -5.40 19.81 -8.79
C ALA A 128 -4.24 19.03 -9.42
N ALA A 129 -4.28 18.86 -10.74
CA ALA A 129 -3.31 18.10 -11.50
C ALA A 129 -2.68 18.92 -12.61
N MET A 130 -1.38 18.78 -12.80
CA MET A 130 -0.65 19.28 -13.97
C MET A 130 0.03 18.10 -14.65
N ILE A 131 0.24 18.18 -15.97
CA ILE A 131 0.99 17.16 -16.70
C ILE A 131 2.29 17.76 -17.21
N VAL A 132 3.40 17.05 -16.99
CA VAL A 132 4.68 17.38 -17.63
C VAL A 132 5.03 16.29 -18.62
N ILE A 133 5.11 16.65 -19.90
CA ILE A 133 5.69 15.77 -20.93
C ILE A 133 7.21 16.00 -20.91
N SER A 134 7.94 15.01 -20.40
CA SER A 134 9.39 15.06 -20.29
C SER A 134 10.09 14.45 -21.50
N LYS A 135 11.41 14.64 -21.61
CA LYS A 135 12.28 14.04 -22.65
C LYS A 135 11.82 14.38 -24.08
N ILE A 136 11.31 15.60 -24.28
CA ILE A 136 10.79 16.05 -25.58
C ILE A 136 11.86 16.04 -26.68
N ASP A 137 13.12 16.18 -26.29
CA ASP A 137 14.30 16.14 -27.14
C ASP A 137 14.65 14.73 -27.67
N ALA A 138 14.00 13.70 -27.14
CA ALA A 138 14.13 12.31 -27.57
C ALA A 138 12.95 11.84 -28.42
N ALA A 139 11.92 12.68 -28.58
CA ALA A 139 10.72 12.33 -29.33
C ALA A 139 10.97 12.35 -30.84
N GLY A 140 10.39 11.39 -31.54
CA GLY A 140 10.34 11.35 -32.99
C GLY A 140 9.37 12.36 -33.60
N GLU A 141 9.42 12.49 -34.93
CA GLU A 141 8.51 13.36 -35.68
C GLU A 141 7.05 12.95 -35.45
N GLY A 142 6.21 13.91 -35.03
CA GLY A 142 4.78 13.68 -34.77
C GLY A 142 4.46 13.01 -33.42
N GLU A 143 5.44 12.50 -32.67
CA GLU A 143 5.18 11.82 -31.39
C GLU A 143 4.59 12.77 -30.34
N LEU A 144 5.11 14.00 -30.23
CA LEU A 144 4.62 14.98 -29.23
C LEU A 144 3.15 15.35 -29.44
N ALA A 145 2.72 15.50 -30.69
CA ALA A 145 1.32 15.71 -31.05
C ALA A 145 0.45 14.49 -30.71
N ALA A 146 0.96 13.28 -30.98
CA ALA A 146 0.29 12.04 -30.64
C ALA A 146 0.12 11.87 -29.11
N ARG A 147 1.10 12.30 -28.30
CA ARG A 147 0.99 12.25 -26.83
C ARG A 147 -0.09 13.15 -26.28
N ILE A 148 -0.30 14.33 -26.85
CA ILE A 148 -1.43 15.19 -26.47
C ILE A 148 -2.77 14.52 -26.82
N ALA A 149 -2.87 13.91 -28.00
CA ALA A 149 -4.09 13.19 -28.39
C ALA A 149 -4.37 12.01 -27.45
N GLU A 150 -3.35 11.22 -27.11
CA GLU A 150 -3.44 10.10 -26.17
C GLU A 150 -3.89 10.56 -24.77
N LEU A 151 -3.32 11.66 -24.26
CA LEU A 151 -3.70 12.23 -22.96
C LEU A 151 -5.15 12.73 -22.97
N ARG A 152 -5.60 13.35 -24.06
CA ARG A 152 -7.00 13.80 -24.20
C ARG A 152 -7.97 12.64 -24.30
N GLU A 153 -7.60 11.57 -25.01
CA GLU A 153 -8.41 10.36 -25.07
C GLU A 153 -8.54 9.70 -23.69
N ALA A 154 -7.44 9.66 -22.92
CA ALA A 154 -7.43 9.03 -21.60
C ALA A 154 -8.05 9.89 -20.50
N PHE A 155 -7.83 11.21 -20.54
CA PHE A 155 -8.12 12.13 -19.45
C PHE A 155 -9.08 13.27 -19.84
N GLY A 156 -9.63 13.26 -21.04
CA GLY A 156 -10.66 14.23 -21.44
C GLY A 156 -10.11 15.47 -22.17
N PRO A 157 -11.02 16.26 -22.79
CA PRO A 157 -10.66 17.43 -23.59
C PRO A 157 -10.01 18.57 -22.79
N GLU A 158 -10.16 18.57 -21.46
CA GLU A 158 -9.63 19.57 -20.52
C GLU A 158 -8.09 19.54 -20.45
N VAL A 159 -7.44 18.52 -21.03
CA VAL A 159 -5.98 18.45 -21.16
C VAL A 159 -5.50 19.41 -22.26
N LEU A 160 -4.93 20.55 -21.85
CA LEU A 160 -4.51 21.62 -22.75
C LEU A 160 -3.05 22.03 -22.55
N PRO A 161 -2.27 22.23 -23.62
CA PRO A 161 -0.87 22.65 -23.52
C PRO A 161 -0.74 24.12 -23.17
N VAL A 162 -0.08 24.44 -22.06
CA VAL A 162 0.27 25.83 -21.66
C VAL A 162 1.55 26.33 -22.32
N ASN A 163 2.36 25.42 -22.83
CA ASN A 163 3.46 25.73 -23.73
C ASN A 163 3.52 24.69 -24.86
N LEU A 164 4.18 25.05 -25.96
CA LEU A 164 4.41 24.15 -27.08
C LEU A 164 5.91 24.05 -27.42
N PRO A 165 6.44 22.87 -27.75
CA PRO A 165 7.81 22.70 -28.22
C PRO A 165 8.08 23.53 -29.48
N ALA A 166 9.29 24.06 -29.59
CA ALA A 166 9.74 24.82 -30.75
C ALA A 166 11.21 24.58 -31.06
N GLY A 167 11.57 24.76 -32.34
CA GLY A 167 12.95 24.63 -32.80
C GLY A 167 13.46 23.20 -32.71
N GLY A 168 12.60 22.21 -33.02
CA GLY A 168 12.92 20.79 -32.89
C GLY A 168 13.10 20.37 -31.43
N ALA A 169 12.18 20.77 -30.56
CA ALA A 169 12.14 20.47 -29.13
C ALA A 169 13.36 20.98 -28.33
N SER A 170 14.08 21.97 -28.87
CA SER A 170 15.23 22.61 -28.19
C SER A 170 14.84 23.77 -27.28
N ARG A 171 13.62 24.29 -27.44
CA ARG A 171 12.99 25.30 -26.58
C ARG A 171 11.48 25.09 -26.56
N VAL A 172 10.75 25.89 -25.79
CA VAL A 172 9.28 25.96 -25.84
C VAL A 172 8.82 27.38 -26.16
N VAL A 173 7.55 27.52 -26.49
CA VAL A 173 6.85 28.78 -26.64
C VAL A 173 5.65 28.75 -25.71
N ASP A 174 5.56 29.75 -24.84
CA ASP A 174 4.41 29.96 -23.98
C ASP A 174 3.14 30.21 -24.83
N CYS A 175 2.06 29.53 -24.48
CA CYS A 175 0.75 29.65 -25.12
C CYS A 175 -0.27 30.31 -24.19
N PHE A 176 0.07 30.56 -22.92
CA PHE A 176 -0.82 31.19 -21.97
C PHE A 176 -0.82 32.71 -22.11
N ASP A 177 0.35 33.37 -22.04
CA ASP A 177 0.41 34.84 -22.18
C ASP A 177 0.57 35.30 -23.65
N HIS A 178 0.84 34.38 -24.57
CA HIS A 178 1.17 34.72 -25.96
C HIS A 178 0.31 33.97 -26.98
N ALA A 179 -0.33 34.73 -27.88
CA ALA A 179 -1.14 34.20 -28.98
C ALA A 179 -0.34 33.95 -30.28
N ALA A 180 0.98 34.20 -30.29
CA ALA A 180 1.80 34.13 -31.51
C ALA A 180 3.17 33.49 -31.26
N GLY A 181 3.62 32.69 -32.22
CA GLY A 181 4.92 32.03 -32.18
C GLY A 181 5.02 30.91 -33.21
N GLN A 182 6.23 30.35 -33.37
CA GLN A 182 6.45 29.16 -34.17
C GLN A 182 6.72 27.97 -33.26
N ALA A 183 5.79 27.03 -33.25
CA ALA A 183 5.89 25.73 -32.57
C ALA A 183 6.19 24.62 -33.58
N ASP A 184 6.69 23.49 -33.09
CA ASP A 184 7.01 22.32 -33.90
C ASP A 184 5.76 21.56 -34.36
N PHE A 185 4.67 21.66 -33.58
CA PHE A 185 3.35 21.15 -33.93
C PHE A 185 2.26 22.03 -33.33
N SER A 186 1.06 21.96 -33.92
CA SER A 186 -0.08 22.85 -33.61
C SER A 186 0.25 24.33 -33.79
N SER A 187 -0.77 25.20 -33.77
CA SER A 187 -0.53 26.65 -33.73
C SER A 187 -0.59 27.17 -32.29
N VAL A 188 0.29 28.11 -31.96
CA VAL A 188 0.28 28.81 -30.67
C VAL A 188 -1.04 29.55 -30.49
N ALA A 189 -1.60 30.13 -31.57
CA ALA A 189 -2.88 30.83 -31.55
C ALA A 189 -4.05 29.90 -31.17
N GLU A 190 -4.14 28.70 -31.76
CA GLU A 190 -5.18 27.73 -31.41
C GLU A 190 -5.04 27.21 -29.98
N ALA A 191 -3.80 26.95 -29.51
CA ALA A 191 -3.56 26.51 -28.14
C ALA A 191 -3.93 27.60 -27.13
N HIS A 192 -3.53 28.85 -27.40
CA HIS A 192 -3.89 30.01 -26.59
C HIS A 192 -5.41 30.19 -26.54
N GLN A 193 -6.08 30.20 -27.69
CA GLN A 193 -7.53 30.34 -27.75
C GLN A 193 -8.25 29.25 -26.95
N ALA A 194 -7.84 27.98 -27.09
CA ALA A 194 -8.44 26.88 -26.33
C ALA A 194 -8.25 27.02 -24.81
N LEU A 195 -7.08 27.50 -24.36
CA LEU A 195 -6.83 27.78 -22.96
C LEU A 195 -7.71 28.93 -22.45
N MET A 196 -7.77 30.04 -23.20
CA MET A 196 -8.57 31.21 -22.82
C MET A 196 -10.05 30.83 -22.73
N GLU A 197 -10.58 30.09 -23.70
CA GLU A 197 -11.95 29.57 -23.67
C GLU A 197 -12.22 28.76 -22.40
N GLN A 198 -11.36 27.79 -22.07
CA GLN A 198 -11.54 26.96 -20.87
C GLN A 198 -11.43 27.74 -19.55
N VAL A 199 -10.49 28.70 -19.46
CA VAL A 199 -10.27 29.51 -18.26
C VAL A 199 -11.39 30.52 -18.06
N VAL A 200 -11.96 31.03 -19.14
CA VAL A 200 -13.04 32.00 -19.07
C VAL A 200 -14.39 31.32 -18.77
N GLU A 201 -14.60 30.08 -19.25
CA GLU A 201 -15.83 29.30 -19.03
C GLU A 201 -16.20 29.07 -17.55
N VAL A 202 -15.23 29.16 -16.62
CA VAL A 202 -15.50 29.00 -15.18
C VAL A 202 -16.05 30.26 -14.50
N ASP A 203 -16.03 31.41 -15.19
CA ASP A 203 -16.55 32.70 -14.72
C ASP A 203 -17.51 33.33 -15.76
N ASP A 204 -18.80 33.38 -15.43
CA ASP A 204 -19.85 33.93 -16.29
C ASP A 204 -19.57 35.37 -16.74
N ALA A 205 -19.01 36.21 -15.86
CA ALA A 205 -18.74 37.62 -16.16
C ALA A 205 -17.54 37.79 -17.10
N LEU A 206 -16.52 36.93 -16.97
CA LEU A 206 -15.43 36.88 -17.95
C LEU A 206 -15.91 36.32 -19.28
N THR A 207 -16.82 35.34 -19.26
CA THR A 207 -17.40 34.75 -20.47
C THR A 207 -18.13 35.79 -21.30
N GLU A 208 -18.99 36.59 -20.68
CA GLU A 208 -19.67 37.70 -21.36
C GLU A 208 -18.67 38.69 -21.98
N ARG A 209 -17.65 39.10 -21.23
CA ARG A 209 -16.61 40.03 -21.72
C ARG A 209 -15.80 39.48 -22.88
N TYR A 210 -15.37 38.22 -22.80
CA TYR A 210 -14.60 37.59 -23.87
C TYR A 210 -15.42 37.45 -25.16
N LEU A 211 -16.71 37.15 -25.06
CA LEU A 211 -17.62 37.09 -26.23
C LEU A 211 -17.86 38.46 -26.88
N GLU A 212 -17.84 39.55 -26.09
CA GLU A 212 -18.04 40.92 -26.59
C GLU A 212 -16.75 41.55 -27.15
N GLU A 213 -15.64 41.44 -26.41
CA GLU A 213 -14.39 42.16 -26.66
C GLU A 213 -13.33 41.31 -27.39
N GLY A 214 -13.42 39.98 -27.31
CA GLY A 214 -12.55 39.02 -27.98
C GLY A 214 -11.17 38.81 -27.35
N ASP A 215 -10.85 39.51 -26.25
CA ASP A 215 -9.60 39.39 -25.51
C ASP A 215 -9.84 39.72 -24.02
N VAL A 216 -9.04 39.16 -23.12
CA VAL A 216 -9.11 39.39 -21.67
C VAL A 216 -7.72 39.71 -21.13
N ASP A 217 -7.61 40.67 -20.21
CA ASP A 217 -6.33 41.00 -19.58
C ASP A 217 -5.76 39.76 -18.84
N PRO A 218 -4.56 39.27 -19.20
CA PRO A 218 -3.93 38.13 -18.53
C PRO A 218 -3.82 38.29 -17.01
N ALA A 219 -3.74 39.53 -16.50
CA ALA A 219 -3.72 39.78 -15.07
C ALA A 219 -5.03 39.39 -14.35
N THR A 220 -6.15 39.34 -15.07
CA THR A 220 -7.46 38.93 -14.53
C THR A 220 -7.74 37.43 -14.67
N LEU A 221 -6.87 36.69 -15.37
CA LEU A 221 -7.04 35.26 -15.64
C LEU A 221 -6.46 34.35 -14.55
N HIS A 222 -5.78 34.90 -13.54
CA HIS A 222 -5.18 34.10 -12.48
C HIS A 222 -6.23 33.35 -11.64
N ASP A 223 -7.19 34.06 -11.05
CA ASP A 223 -8.21 33.46 -10.19
C ASP A 223 -9.09 32.44 -10.95
N PRO A 224 -9.56 32.72 -12.18
CA PRO A 224 -10.29 31.73 -12.99
C PRO A 224 -9.43 30.52 -13.37
N PHE A 225 -8.14 30.71 -13.65
CA PHE A 225 -7.25 29.58 -13.97
C PHE A 225 -7.09 28.65 -12.78
N GLU A 226 -6.88 29.22 -11.59
CA GLU A 226 -6.82 28.48 -10.34
C GLU A 226 -8.11 27.70 -10.08
N GLN A 227 -9.27 28.35 -10.27
CA GLN A 227 -10.56 27.69 -10.17
C GLN A 227 -10.68 26.53 -11.15
N ALA A 228 -10.29 26.72 -12.42
CA ALA A 228 -10.33 25.69 -13.44
C ALA A 228 -9.43 24.50 -13.09
N LEU A 229 -8.23 24.74 -12.53
CA LEU A 229 -7.36 23.68 -12.01
C LEU A 229 -8.00 22.89 -10.86
N ARG A 230 -8.57 23.60 -9.88
CA ARG A 230 -9.19 23.00 -8.68
C ARG A 230 -10.42 22.18 -9.03
N GLU A 231 -11.21 22.62 -10.00
CA GLU A 231 -12.45 21.97 -10.43
C GLU A 231 -12.20 20.88 -11.48
N GLY A 232 -10.95 20.69 -11.92
CA GLY A 232 -10.58 19.74 -12.96
C GLY A 232 -11.09 20.13 -14.34
N HIS A 233 -11.51 21.39 -14.52
CA HIS A 233 -11.94 21.99 -15.78
C HIS A 233 -10.76 22.37 -16.68
N LEU A 234 -9.53 22.28 -16.15
CA LEU A 234 -8.29 22.43 -16.91
C LEU A 234 -7.21 21.53 -16.31
N ILE A 235 -6.52 20.78 -17.18
CA ILE A 235 -5.30 20.03 -16.83
C ILE A 235 -4.17 20.55 -17.74
N PRO A 236 -3.32 21.47 -17.25
CA PRO A 236 -2.30 22.09 -18.07
C PRO A 236 -1.17 21.12 -18.39
N VAL A 237 -0.69 21.17 -19.63
CA VAL A 237 0.46 20.38 -20.10
C VAL A 237 1.67 21.26 -20.34
N CYS A 238 2.77 20.95 -19.68
CA CYS A 238 4.08 21.56 -19.90
C CYS A 238 5.04 20.58 -20.57
N PHE A 239 5.64 20.99 -21.68
CA PHE A 239 6.71 20.24 -22.35
C PHE A 239 8.06 20.62 -21.75
N THR A 240 8.88 19.61 -21.42
CA THR A 240 10.19 19.83 -20.81
C THR A 240 11.26 18.85 -21.30
N SER A 241 12.50 19.31 -21.31
CA SER A 241 13.68 18.47 -21.44
C SER A 241 14.72 18.86 -20.41
N THR A 242 15.13 17.89 -19.59
CA THR A 242 16.24 18.08 -18.65
C THR A 242 17.60 18.11 -19.36
N ARG A 243 17.71 17.46 -20.55
CA ARG A 243 18.96 17.41 -21.32
C ARG A 243 19.25 18.73 -22.03
N SER A 244 18.26 19.33 -22.68
CA SER A 244 18.41 20.62 -23.37
C SER A 244 18.04 21.82 -22.48
N SER A 245 17.50 21.57 -21.27
CA SER A 245 16.88 22.58 -20.40
C SER A 245 15.64 23.27 -21.00
N ALA A 246 15.11 22.77 -22.12
CA ALA A 246 13.91 23.31 -22.74
C ALA A 246 12.71 23.21 -21.78
N GLY A 247 11.97 24.31 -21.61
CA GLY A 247 10.72 24.32 -20.83
C GLY A 247 10.88 24.30 -19.31
N ILE A 248 12.10 24.19 -18.77
CA ILE A 248 12.31 24.10 -17.32
C ILE A 248 12.05 25.45 -16.63
N ALA A 249 12.52 26.54 -17.23
CA ALA A 249 12.26 27.88 -16.70
C ALA A 249 10.78 28.24 -16.81
N GLU A 250 10.15 27.91 -17.93
CA GLU A 250 8.73 28.13 -18.17
C GLU A 250 7.86 27.30 -17.22
N LEU A 251 8.24 26.05 -16.92
CA LEU A 251 7.55 25.25 -15.91
C LEU A 251 7.67 25.90 -14.52
N LEU A 252 8.84 26.45 -14.17
CA LEU A 252 9.04 27.12 -12.90
C LEU A 252 8.16 28.38 -12.80
N ASP A 253 8.07 29.17 -13.87
CA ASP A 253 7.19 30.33 -13.96
C ASP A 253 5.71 29.94 -13.82
N VAL A 254 5.29 28.83 -14.45
CA VAL A 254 3.93 28.27 -14.31
C VAL A 254 3.67 27.84 -12.87
N VAL A 255 4.62 27.16 -12.21
CA VAL A 255 4.47 26.76 -10.80
C VAL A 255 4.28 27.96 -9.89
N GLU A 256 5.04 29.03 -10.13
CA GLU A 256 4.99 30.23 -9.29
C GLU A 256 3.69 30.99 -9.48
N ARG A 257 3.28 31.16 -10.73
CA ARG A 257 2.14 31.98 -11.09
C ARG A 257 0.82 31.24 -11.02
N LEU A 258 0.78 29.93 -11.30
CA LEU A 258 -0.47 29.23 -11.59
C LEU A 258 -0.72 28.01 -10.70
N ALA A 259 0.30 27.41 -10.08
CA ALA A 259 0.05 26.30 -9.16
C ALA A 259 -0.64 26.81 -7.88
N PRO A 260 -1.58 26.03 -7.31
CA PRO A 260 -2.33 26.46 -6.14
C PRO A 260 -1.45 26.57 -4.89
N ASN A 261 -1.78 27.55 -4.06
CA ASN A 261 -1.25 27.69 -2.71
C ASN A 261 -2.17 27.02 -1.66
N PRO A 262 -1.75 26.89 -0.38
CA PRO A 262 -2.55 26.25 0.67
C PRO A 262 -3.95 26.81 0.94
N LEU A 263 -4.29 28.01 0.45
CA LEU A 263 -5.62 28.63 0.52
C LEU A 263 -6.49 28.33 -0.71
N GLU A 264 -5.85 27.97 -1.81
CA GLU A 264 -6.40 27.80 -3.17
C GLU A 264 -6.61 26.33 -3.51
N GLY A 265 -5.76 25.44 -2.98
CA GLY A 265 -5.85 24.01 -3.20
C GLY A 265 -7.13 23.39 -2.64
N THR A 266 -7.41 22.17 -3.08
CA THR A 266 -8.57 21.41 -2.62
C THR A 266 -8.52 21.26 -1.10
N PRO A 267 -9.56 21.70 -0.37
CA PRO A 267 -9.47 21.74 1.07
C PRO A 267 -9.35 20.34 1.67
N HIS A 268 -8.42 20.16 2.61
CA HIS A 268 -8.23 18.87 3.28
C HIS A 268 -9.36 18.58 4.26
N PHE A 269 -10.02 17.44 4.07
CA PHE A 269 -11.05 16.94 4.97
C PHE A 269 -10.46 15.98 5.99
N PHE A 270 -10.86 16.17 7.24
CA PHE A 270 -10.73 15.19 8.30
C PHE A 270 -12.09 14.56 8.55
N ILE A 271 -12.11 13.35 9.07
CA ILE A 271 -13.34 12.68 9.46
C ILE A 271 -13.44 12.70 10.98
N ALA A 272 -14.52 13.29 11.50
CA ALA A 272 -14.86 13.30 12.92
C ALA A 272 -15.86 12.18 13.22
N GLY A 273 -15.49 11.22 14.06
CA GLY A 273 -16.34 10.10 14.45
C GLY A 273 -16.42 8.98 13.43
N HIS A 274 -16.99 7.85 13.85
CA HIS A 274 -16.93 6.58 13.12
C HIS A 274 -18.30 6.14 12.57
N GLY A 275 -18.29 5.39 11.46
CA GLY A 275 -19.49 4.81 10.85
C GLY A 275 -20.53 5.87 10.44
N ASP A 276 -21.81 5.61 10.69
CA ASP A 276 -22.91 6.52 10.31
C ASP A 276 -22.86 7.91 10.98
N LYS A 277 -22.01 8.08 12.00
CA LYS A 277 -21.82 9.36 12.71
C LYS A 277 -20.65 10.18 12.16
N ALA A 278 -19.87 9.60 11.26
CA ALA A 278 -18.72 10.25 10.64
C ALA A 278 -19.13 11.55 9.93
N LYS A 279 -18.44 12.65 10.24
CA LYS A 279 -18.66 13.95 9.60
C LYS A 279 -17.36 14.49 9.06
N ARG A 280 -17.40 15.01 7.84
CA ARG A 280 -16.27 15.77 7.28
C ARG A 280 -16.08 17.08 8.04
N LEU A 281 -14.90 17.25 8.62
CA LEU A 281 -14.41 18.49 9.21
C LEU A 281 -13.39 19.13 8.25
N LEU A 282 -13.57 20.41 8.01
CA LEU A 282 -12.69 21.18 7.15
C LEU A 282 -11.58 21.86 7.97
N ALA A 283 -10.33 21.57 7.64
CA ALA A 283 -9.18 22.32 8.15
C ALA A 283 -9.21 23.76 7.61
N ARG A 284 -8.89 24.75 8.44
CA ARG A 284 -8.81 26.16 8.00
C ARG A 284 -7.41 26.71 8.22
N PRO A 285 -6.64 27.00 7.15
CA PRO A 285 -5.24 27.47 7.23
C PRO A 285 -5.10 28.82 7.96
N ASN A 286 -5.13 28.78 9.29
CA ASN A 286 -5.07 29.95 10.15
C ASN A 286 -4.13 29.65 11.33
N ALA A 287 -3.16 30.52 11.52
CA ALA A 287 -2.12 30.38 12.55
C ALA A 287 -2.65 30.52 13.99
N ASP A 288 -3.77 31.23 14.20
CA ASP A 288 -4.36 31.48 15.52
C ASP A 288 -5.25 30.33 16.00
N ARG A 289 -5.48 29.31 15.16
CA ARG A 289 -6.26 28.12 15.52
C ARG A 289 -5.42 27.09 16.26
N PRO A 290 -6.05 26.15 16.99
CA PRO A 290 -5.34 25.00 17.53
C PRO A 290 -4.65 24.22 16.40
N VAL A 291 -3.45 23.69 16.71
CA VAL A 291 -2.68 22.86 15.79
C VAL A 291 -3.54 21.71 15.29
N LEU A 292 -3.50 21.50 13.98
CA LEU A 292 -3.97 20.30 13.33
C LEU A 292 -2.99 19.98 12.19
N ALA A 293 -2.31 18.85 12.33
CA ALA A 293 -1.30 18.38 11.41
C ALA A 293 -1.52 16.89 11.11
N HIS A 294 -1.11 16.46 9.92
CA HIS A 294 -1.28 15.09 9.43
C HIS A 294 0.08 14.51 9.06
N VAL A 295 0.40 13.33 9.59
CA VAL A 295 1.65 12.60 9.31
C VAL A 295 1.46 11.76 8.06
N PHE A 296 2.14 12.10 6.98
CA PHE A 296 1.98 11.43 5.67
C PHE A 296 3.19 10.54 5.31
N LYS A 297 4.26 10.59 6.11
CA LYS A 297 5.45 9.76 5.91
C LYS A 297 6.14 9.47 7.23
N ILE A 298 6.47 8.19 7.45
CA ILE A 298 7.33 7.73 8.54
C ILE A 298 8.65 7.26 7.95
N ASP A 299 9.75 7.72 8.54
CA ASP A 299 11.08 7.22 8.27
C ASP A 299 11.73 6.87 9.61
N TYR A 300 12.47 5.77 9.70
CA TYR A 300 13.48 5.67 10.73
C TYR A 300 14.72 6.39 10.20
N ASP A 301 15.49 7.06 11.04
CA ASP A 301 16.83 7.60 10.74
C ASP A 301 17.84 6.99 11.72
N PRO A 302 19.06 6.58 11.30
CA PRO A 302 20.03 5.93 12.18
C PRO A 302 20.48 6.81 13.37
N PHE A 303 20.40 8.13 13.25
CA PHE A 303 20.86 9.10 14.24
C PHE A 303 19.71 9.79 14.98
N LEU A 304 18.63 10.12 14.26
CA LEU A 304 17.47 10.83 14.80
C LEU A 304 16.38 9.91 15.33
N GLY A 305 16.42 8.61 15.01
CA GLY A 305 15.40 7.64 15.39
C GLY A 305 14.16 7.75 14.51
N LYS A 306 12.98 7.45 15.06
CA LYS A 306 11.72 7.55 14.32
C LYS A 306 11.38 9.01 14.00
N LEU A 307 11.22 9.31 12.71
CA LEU A 307 10.83 10.60 12.16
C LEU A 307 9.41 10.48 11.59
N GLY A 308 8.53 11.40 11.98
CA GLY A 308 7.25 11.60 11.32
C GLY A 308 7.29 12.91 10.54
N THR A 309 7.20 12.81 9.21
CA THR A 309 7.01 13.97 8.35
C THR A 309 5.53 14.27 8.24
N LEU A 310 5.19 15.53 8.42
CA LEU A 310 3.82 16.00 8.56
C LEU A 310 3.53 17.24 7.72
N ARG A 311 2.25 17.42 7.42
CA ARG A 311 1.66 18.62 6.84
C ARG A 311 0.90 19.39 7.93
N VAL A 312 1.23 20.66 8.13
CA VAL A 312 0.50 21.53 9.08
C VAL A 312 -0.67 22.19 8.36
N HIS A 313 -1.89 21.80 8.69
CA HIS A 313 -3.10 22.34 8.05
C HIS A 313 -3.59 23.62 8.74
N GLN A 314 -3.47 23.72 10.06
CA GLN A 314 -3.80 24.92 10.82
C GLN A 314 -3.02 24.98 12.14
N GLY A 315 -3.00 26.17 12.75
CA GLY A 315 -2.18 26.47 13.91
C GLY A 315 -0.68 26.54 13.60
N VAL A 316 0.12 26.68 14.65
CA VAL A 316 1.58 26.77 14.56
C VAL A 316 2.19 25.77 15.52
N ILE A 317 3.06 24.89 15.01
CA ILE A 317 3.88 23.99 15.81
C ILE A 317 5.17 24.70 16.14
N SER A 318 5.48 24.87 17.41
CA SER A 318 6.73 25.44 17.91
C SER A 318 7.51 24.44 18.73
N ARG A 319 8.84 24.63 18.78
CA ARG A 319 9.67 23.84 19.68
C ARG A 319 9.24 24.06 21.13
N GLY A 320 9.02 22.95 21.85
CA GLY A 320 8.57 22.94 23.24
C GLY A 320 7.07 22.79 23.42
N ASP A 321 6.27 22.87 22.35
CA ASP A 321 4.84 22.61 22.40
C ASP A 321 4.56 21.16 22.79
N THR A 322 3.41 20.94 23.42
CA THR A 322 2.89 19.59 23.68
C THR A 322 1.78 19.33 22.69
N LEU A 323 1.93 18.27 21.90
CA LEU A 323 0.93 17.83 20.93
C LEU A 323 0.36 16.49 21.36
N LEU A 324 -0.93 16.34 21.10
CA LEU A 324 -1.71 15.12 21.23
C LEU A 324 -1.64 14.35 19.91
N ILE A 325 -1.80 13.04 19.98
CA ILE A 325 -1.84 12.13 18.83
C ILE A 325 -3.22 11.48 18.78
N ASP A 326 -3.88 11.54 17.62
CA ASP A 326 -5.18 10.93 17.31
C ASP A 326 -6.25 11.19 18.38
N ASP A 327 -6.49 10.19 19.25
CA ASP A 327 -7.52 10.20 20.28
C ASP A 327 -7.17 11.02 21.54
N GLY A 328 -5.97 11.60 21.56
CA GLY A 328 -5.50 12.41 22.67
C GLY A 328 -5.07 11.62 23.91
N ASN A 329 -5.09 10.28 23.86
CA ASN A 329 -4.55 9.45 24.95
C ASN A 329 -3.02 9.51 25.00
N HIS A 330 -2.39 9.73 23.84
CA HIS A 330 -0.94 9.89 23.71
C HIS A 330 -0.59 11.36 23.48
N SER A 331 0.47 11.82 24.15
CA SER A 331 0.99 13.17 23.98
C SER A 331 2.51 13.17 24.00
N PHE A 332 3.11 14.11 23.27
CA PHE A 332 4.55 14.29 23.26
C PHE A 332 4.93 15.76 23.24
N LYS A 333 6.14 16.05 23.72
CA LYS A 333 6.73 17.38 23.66
C LYS A 333 7.60 17.51 22.42
N VAL A 334 7.36 18.53 21.61
CA VAL A 334 8.13 18.82 20.38
C VAL A 334 9.56 19.23 20.75
N GLY A 335 10.48 18.26 20.77
CA GLY A 335 11.88 18.49 21.13
C GLY A 335 12.69 19.10 19.99
N HIS A 336 12.51 18.56 18.78
CA HIS A 336 13.14 19.00 17.54
C HIS A 336 12.10 19.07 16.42
N LEU A 337 12.23 20.10 15.60
CA LEU A 337 11.37 20.33 14.44
C LEU A 337 12.28 20.61 13.24
N PHE A 338 12.13 19.83 12.18
CA PHE A 338 13.03 19.87 11.03
C PHE A 338 12.28 20.27 9.76
N ARG A 339 12.97 21.02 8.90
CA ARG A 339 12.63 21.18 7.50
C ARG A 339 13.56 20.29 6.69
N MET A 340 12.98 19.48 5.82
CA MET A 340 13.69 18.48 5.03
C MET A 340 14.19 19.07 3.70
N HIS A 341 15.38 18.67 3.27
CA HIS A 341 15.90 18.92 1.92
C HIS A 341 16.84 17.76 1.52
N GLY A 342 16.31 16.77 0.81
CA GLY A 342 17.04 15.52 0.58
C GLY A 342 17.47 14.88 1.91
N LYS A 343 18.76 14.56 2.03
CA LYS A 343 19.37 14.04 3.26
C LYS A 343 19.52 15.06 4.40
N GLU A 344 19.36 16.35 4.11
CA GLU A 344 19.59 17.42 5.08
C GLU A 344 18.36 17.67 5.95
N HIS A 345 18.57 17.71 7.27
CA HIS A 345 17.57 18.00 8.28
C HIS A 345 17.86 19.36 8.92
N LEU A 346 17.17 20.41 8.46
CA LEU A 346 17.39 21.78 8.92
C LEU A 346 16.47 22.09 10.11
N GLU A 347 17.03 22.28 11.31
CA GLU A 347 16.22 22.59 12.50
C GLU A 347 15.55 23.98 12.35
N ILE A 348 14.24 24.04 12.60
CA ILE A 348 13.42 25.24 12.51
C ILE A 348 12.71 25.51 13.85
N PRO A 349 12.51 26.79 14.23
CA PRO A 349 11.91 27.13 15.52
C PRO A 349 10.39 26.92 15.55
N ARG A 350 9.73 27.01 14.39
CA ARG A 350 8.27 26.88 14.24
C ARG A 350 7.88 26.48 12.81
N ALA A 351 6.70 25.88 12.66
CA ALA A 351 6.05 25.59 11.39
C ALA A 351 4.55 25.97 11.47
N GLY A 352 4.13 26.92 10.65
CA GLY A 352 2.73 27.36 10.55
C GLY A 352 1.93 26.59 9.50
N PRO A 353 0.69 27.01 9.22
CA PRO A 353 -0.14 26.40 8.18
C PRO A 353 0.60 26.45 6.84
N GLY A 354 0.32 25.51 5.94
CA GLY A 354 1.04 25.45 4.66
C GLY A 354 2.41 24.74 4.71
N ALA A 355 2.97 24.51 5.90
CA ALA A 355 4.31 23.94 6.04
C ALA A 355 4.31 22.40 5.98
N ILE A 356 5.40 21.86 5.41
CA ILE A 356 5.83 20.48 5.53
C ILE A 356 7.08 20.47 6.42
N CYS A 357 7.05 19.67 7.48
CA CYS A 357 8.14 19.54 8.43
C CYS A 357 8.17 18.14 9.05
N ALA A 358 9.20 17.83 9.83
CA ALA A 358 9.32 16.56 10.52
C ALA A 358 9.57 16.75 12.02
N VAL A 359 8.99 15.85 12.81
CA VAL A 359 9.25 15.68 14.24
C VAL A 359 9.99 14.36 14.46
N ALA A 360 10.89 14.32 15.45
CA ALA A 360 11.75 13.18 15.73
C ALA A 360 11.52 12.61 17.14
N LYS A 361 11.85 11.33 17.32
CA LYS A 361 11.87 10.62 18.61
C LYS A 361 10.50 10.56 19.29
N VAL A 362 9.47 10.25 18.51
CA VAL A 362 8.12 10.05 19.00
C VAL A 362 7.67 8.66 18.58
N ASP A 363 7.68 7.73 19.54
CA ASP A 363 7.47 6.31 19.26
C ASP A 363 6.03 6.01 18.80
N ASP A 364 5.05 6.74 19.33
CA ASP A 364 3.62 6.57 19.05
C ASP A 364 3.19 7.09 17.66
N LEU A 365 4.08 7.77 16.90
CA LEU A 365 3.72 8.25 15.55
C LEU A 365 3.47 7.08 14.60
N HIS A 366 2.49 7.23 13.72
CA HIS A 366 2.30 6.31 12.60
C HIS A 366 1.87 7.08 11.36
N LEU A 367 1.84 6.39 10.23
CA LEU A 367 1.28 6.94 9.01
C LEU A 367 -0.19 7.29 9.23
N ASP A 368 -0.62 8.43 8.71
CA ASP A 368 -1.94 9.03 8.89
C ASP A 368 -2.29 9.50 10.31
N ALA A 369 -1.33 9.51 11.24
CA ALA A 369 -1.54 10.07 12.57
C ALA A 369 -1.90 11.56 12.51
N ILE A 370 -2.90 11.95 13.30
CA ILE A 370 -3.34 13.33 13.45
C ILE A 370 -2.69 13.94 14.69
N LEU A 371 -1.91 14.99 14.49
CA LEU A 371 -1.26 15.71 15.57
C LEU A 371 -2.01 17.00 15.86
N HIS A 372 -2.41 17.19 17.12
CA HIS A 372 -3.24 18.33 17.48
C HIS A 372 -2.93 18.91 18.85
N GLY A 373 -3.40 20.14 19.08
CA GLY A 373 -3.15 20.87 20.32
C GLY A 373 -4.30 20.89 21.33
N THR A 374 -5.41 20.17 21.07
CA THR A 374 -6.64 20.29 21.85
C THR A 374 -7.49 19.03 21.82
N HIS A 375 -8.13 18.72 22.94
CA HIS A 375 -9.06 17.57 23.05
C HIS A 375 -10.34 17.70 22.22
N GLU A 376 -10.58 18.84 21.57
CA GLU A 376 -11.67 18.97 20.59
C GLU A 376 -11.46 18.09 19.35
N PHE A 377 -10.22 17.65 19.11
CA PHE A 377 -9.82 16.90 17.91
C PHE A 377 -9.55 15.40 18.19
N ASP A 378 -9.88 14.90 19.39
CA ASP A 378 -9.70 13.50 19.84
C ASP A 378 -10.50 12.45 19.03
N ASP A 379 -11.35 12.85 18.08
CA ASP A 379 -12.13 11.91 17.26
C ASP A 379 -11.86 12.15 15.76
N LEU A 380 -10.79 12.89 15.43
CA LEU A 380 -10.38 13.18 14.06
C LEU A 380 -9.44 12.11 13.52
N HIS A 381 -9.72 11.66 12.30
CA HIS A 381 -8.82 10.85 11.50
C HIS A 381 -8.70 11.41 10.09
N ALA A 382 -7.61 11.06 9.41
CA ALA A 382 -7.42 11.39 8.00
C ALA A 382 -8.48 10.69 7.14
N GLU A 383 -8.91 11.35 6.06
CA GLU A 383 -9.69 10.68 5.03
C GLU A 383 -8.79 9.66 4.30
N PRO A 384 -9.15 8.37 4.30
CA PRO A 384 -8.28 7.33 3.74
C PRO A 384 -8.18 7.44 2.22
N TRP A 385 -6.97 7.26 1.72
CA TRP A 385 -6.70 7.08 0.29
C TRP A 385 -6.81 5.60 -0.09
N ASP A 386 -7.24 5.30 -1.32
CA ASP A 386 -7.36 3.92 -1.78
C ASP A 386 -5.99 3.34 -2.16
N LEU A 387 -5.33 2.79 -1.13
CA LEU A 387 -4.02 2.19 -1.25
C LEU A 387 -4.13 0.72 -1.70
N PRO A 388 -3.28 0.27 -2.63
CA PRO A 388 -3.31 -1.11 -3.09
C PRO A 388 -3.05 -2.10 -1.95
N ALA A 389 -3.84 -3.17 -1.93
CA ALA A 389 -3.69 -4.24 -0.95
C ALA A 389 -2.44 -5.11 -1.23
N PRO A 390 -1.68 -5.51 -0.19
CA PRO A 390 -0.54 -6.41 -0.33
C PRO A 390 -0.99 -7.87 -0.56
N VAL A 391 -0.76 -8.36 -1.78
CA VAL A 391 -1.23 -9.67 -2.23
C VAL A 391 -0.13 -10.72 -2.37
N VAL A 392 1.13 -10.30 -2.60
CA VAL A 392 2.27 -11.21 -2.68
C VAL A 392 2.76 -11.50 -1.27
N ARG A 393 3.08 -12.76 -0.98
CA ARG A 393 3.38 -13.25 0.37
C ARG A 393 4.69 -14.01 0.39
N LEU A 394 5.46 -13.84 1.45
CA LEU A 394 6.75 -14.51 1.63
C LEU A 394 6.94 -14.88 3.11
N ALA A 395 7.15 -16.17 3.37
CA ALA A 395 7.46 -16.64 4.71
C ALA A 395 8.93 -16.38 5.02
N LEU A 396 9.19 -15.85 6.20
CA LEU A 396 10.50 -15.43 6.67
C LEU A 396 10.97 -16.35 7.80
N THR A 397 12.25 -16.68 7.80
CA THR A 397 12.90 -17.40 8.89
C THR A 397 14.24 -16.74 9.20
N PRO A 398 14.57 -16.44 10.47
CA PRO A 398 15.88 -15.90 10.82
C PRO A 398 16.99 -16.85 10.36
N GLU A 399 18.04 -16.31 9.73
CA GLU A 399 19.21 -17.14 9.36
C GLU A 399 20.07 -17.50 10.58
N SER A 400 20.08 -16.61 11.58
CA SER A 400 20.83 -16.79 12.83
C SER A 400 19.90 -17.18 13.98
N HIS A 401 20.31 -18.18 14.76
CA HIS A 401 19.57 -18.62 15.93
C HIS A 401 19.65 -17.56 17.05
N GLY A 402 18.52 -17.14 17.61
CA GLY A 402 18.45 -16.09 18.63
C GLY A 402 18.12 -14.68 18.10
N ASP A 403 18.06 -14.50 16.78
CA ASP A 403 17.71 -13.21 16.16
C ASP A 403 16.18 -13.01 16.00
N GLU A 404 15.34 -13.90 16.53
CA GLU A 404 13.88 -13.85 16.35
C GLU A 404 13.28 -12.50 16.77
N GLN A 405 13.67 -11.99 17.96
CA GLN A 405 13.18 -10.70 18.46
C GLN A 405 13.67 -9.54 17.59
N LYS A 406 14.95 -9.56 17.18
CA LYS A 406 15.54 -8.51 16.35
C LYS A 406 14.86 -8.45 14.97
N VAL A 407 14.57 -9.61 14.38
CA VAL A 407 13.82 -9.73 13.13
C VAL A 407 12.42 -9.15 13.29
N SER A 408 11.70 -9.52 14.36
CA SER A 408 10.36 -8.98 14.65
C SER A 408 10.38 -7.44 14.79
N ASP A 409 11.30 -6.90 15.60
CA ASP A 409 11.42 -5.46 15.82
C ASP A 409 11.72 -4.71 14.52
N VAL A 410 12.63 -5.23 13.69
CA VAL A 410 13.00 -4.61 12.42
C VAL A 410 11.85 -4.69 11.42
N LEU A 411 11.15 -5.82 11.34
CA LEU A 411 9.99 -5.98 10.46
C LEU A 411 8.90 -4.95 10.78
N HIS A 412 8.59 -4.74 12.07
CA HIS A 412 7.63 -3.71 12.48
C HIS A 412 8.05 -2.30 12.05
N ARG A 413 9.36 -2.00 12.05
CA ARG A 413 9.86 -0.72 11.54
C ARG A 413 9.70 -0.59 10.03
N ILE A 414 10.03 -1.64 9.29
CA ILE A 414 9.89 -1.67 7.82
C ILE A 414 8.43 -1.48 7.40
N VAL A 415 7.50 -2.19 8.04
CA VAL A 415 6.05 -2.02 7.77
C VAL A 415 5.54 -0.65 8.17
N ALA A 416 6.05 -0.05 9.25
CA ALA A 416 5.62 1.29 9.64
C ALA A 416 6.03 2.39 8.63
N GLU A 417 7.06 2.16 7.82
CA GLU A 417 7.50 3.09 6.76
C GLU A 417 6.71 2.93 5.43
N ASP A 418 5.95 1.84 5.26
CA ASP A 418 5.27 1.52 3.99
C ASP A 418 3.82 1.08 4.20
N PRO A 419 2.82 1.85 3.76
CA PRO A 419 1.42 1.48 3.93
C PRO A 419 1.03 0.19 3.20
N CYS A 420 1.79 -0.20 2.18
CA CYS A 420 1.49 -1.34 1.34
C CYS A 420 2.34 -2.58 1.71
N LEU A 421 2.99 -2.56 2.88
CA LEU A 421 3.56 -3.76 3.50
C LEU A 421 2.70 -4.16 4.71
N SER A 422 2.61 -5.46 4.96
CA SER A 422 2.01 -5.97 6.20
C SER A 422 2.70 -7.25 6.65
N ILE A 423 2.69 -7.50 7.96
CA ILE A 423 3.18 -8.74 8.55
C ILE A 423 2.00 -9.50 9.11
N GLU A 424 2.02 -10.80 8.89
CA GLU A 424 1.08 -11.75 9.46
C GLU A 424 1.87 -12.87 10.14
N HIS A 425 1.32 -13.42 11.22
CA HIS A 425 1.83 -14.64 11.82
C HIS A 425 0.80 -15.76 11.63
N ASP A 426 1.13 -16.77 10.81
CA ASP A 426 0.28 -17.96 10.68
C ASP A 426 0.53 -18.88 11.88
N ILE A 427 -0.44 -18.94 12.77
CA ILE A 427 -0.41 -19.75 14.00
C ILE A 427 -0.31 -21.25 13.68
N SER A 428 -0.92 -21.70 12.59
CA SER A 428 -0.99 -23.12 12.22
C SER A 428 0.37 -23.63 11.73
N ALA A 429 1.02 -22.83 10.89
CA ALA A 429 2.33 -23.14 10.35
C ALA A 429 3.47 -22.66 11.27
N ASN A 430 3.15 -21.82 12.27
CA ASN A 430 4.10 -21.07 13.08
C ASN A 430 5.11 -20.30 12.22
N GLU A 431 4.59 -19.56 11.24
CA GLU A 431 5.37 -18.84 10.23
C GLU A 431 5.10 -17.33 10.32
N THR A 432 6.16 -16.53 10.23
CA THR A 432 6.03 -15.08 10.01
C THR A 432 6.02 -14.82 8.51
N VAL A 433 4.95 -14.20 8.01
CA VAL A 433 4.72 -13.91 6.60
C VAL A 433 4.75 -12.41 6.37
N LEU A 434 5.65 -11.95 5.50
CA LEU A 434 5.66 -10.58 5.00
C LEU A 434 4.83 -10.53 3.72
N ARG A 435 3.92 -9.56 3.64
CA ARG A 435 3.07 -9.31 2.47
C ARG A 435 3.43 -7.96 1.84
N GLY A 436 3.39 -7.90 0.51
CA GLY A 436 3.67 -6.70 -0.27
C GLY A 436 2.93 -6.68 -1.61
N LEU A 437 3.12 -5.60 -2.38
CA LEU A 437 2.44 -5.42 -3.68
C LEU A 437 2.97 -6.35 -4.77
N GLY A 438 4.25 -6.71 -4.69
CA GLY A 438 4.96 -7.51 -5.67
C GLY A 438 6.27 -8.04 -5.14
N GLU A 439 6.93 -8.90 -5.92
CA GLU A 439 8.22 -9.49 -5.55
C GLU A 439 9.34 -8.45 -5.42
N TYR A 440 9.29 -7.39 -6.24
CA TYR A 440 10.28 -6.32 -6.16
C TYR A 440 10.09 -5.54 -4.86
N HIS A 441 8.85 -5.22 -4.48
CA HIS A 441 8.54 -4.58 -3.20
C HIS A 441 9.13 -5.38 -2.01
N LEU A 442 8.85 -6.68 -1.95
CA LEU A 442 9.34 -7.54 -0.87
C LEU A 442 10.87 -7.61 -0.87
N ARG A 443 11.51 -7.66 -2.03
CA ARG A 443 12.97 -7.66 -2.14
C ARG A 443 13.59 -6.37 -1.59
N VAL A 444 13.04 -5.21 -1.96
CA VAL A 444 13.51 -3.91 -1.43
C VAL A 444 13.39 -3.87 0.09
N ALA A 445 12.28 -4.37 0.64
CA ALA A 445 12.09 -4.46 2.08
C ALA A 445 13.18 -5.32 2.76
N LEU A 446 13.48 -6.50 2.20
CA LEU A 446 14.50 -7.41 2.72
C LEU A 446 15.93 -6.86 2.58
N GLU A 447 16.24 -6.23 1.45
CA GLU A 447 17.53 -5.56 1.26
C GLU A 447 17.71 -4.41 2.26
N LYS A 448 16.65 -3.65 2.54
CA LYS A 448 16.66 -2.63 3.59
C LYS A 448 16.89 -3.22 4.97
N MET A 449 16.36 -4.40 5.27
CA MET A 449 16.66 -5.11 6.53
C MET A 449 18.14 -5.46 6.66
N ASP A 450 18.77 -5.98 5.61
CA ASP A 450 20.20 -6.35 5.63
C ASP A 450 21.11 -5.12 5.65
N ASP A 451 20.90 -4.18 4.74
CA ASP A 451 21.76 -2.99 4.58
C ASP A 451 21.75 -2.11 5.83
N ARG A 452 20.56 -1.87 6.39
CA ARG A 452 20.37 -0.86 7.42
C ARG A 452 20.44 -1.42 8.83
N TYR A 453 19.91 -2.62 9.04
CA TYR A 453 19.78 -3.22 10.36
C TYR A 453 20.68 -4.45 10.55
N HIS A 454 21.35 -4.89 9.49
CA HIS A 454 22.20 -6.08 9.47
C HIS A 454 21.42 -7.29 9.99
N VAL A 455 20.21 -7.48 9.43
CA VAL A 455 19.32 -8.59 9.74
C VAL A 455 19.03 -9.33 8.44
N ARG A 456 19.46 -10.59 8.37
CA ARG A 456 19.20 -11.49 7.25
C ARG A 456 18.16 -12.53 7.61
N VAL A 457 17.29 -12.79 6.66
CA VAL A 457 16.23 -13.79 6.78
C VAL A 457 16.25 -14.67 5.54
N ALA A 458 16.09 -15.98 5.76
CA ALA A 458 15.79 -16.91 4.69
C ALA A 458 14.32 -16.77 4.31
N THR A 459 14.03 -16.92 3.03
CA THR A 459 12.70 -16.72 2.46
C THR A 459 12.20 -17.97 1.76
N ARG A 460 10.90 -18.26 1.88
CA ARG A 460 10.24 -19.32 1.10
C ARG A 460 8.77 -18.98 0.83
N PRO A 461 8.13 -19.63 -0.16
CA PRO A 461 6.68 -19.56 -0.29
C PRO A 461 6.00 -19.96 1.04
N PRO A 462 5.00 -19.19 1.51
CA PRO A 462 4.25 -19.53 2.71
C PRO A 462 3.58 -20.90 2.59
N SER A 463 3.47 -21.61 3.71
CA SER A 463 2.73 -22.86 3.74
C SER A 463 1.24 -22.62 3.47
N VAL A 464 0.60 -23.52 2.72
CA VAL A 464 -0.85 -23.49 2.54
C VAL A 464 -1.50 -24.05 3.82
N PRO A 465 -2.41 -23.30 4.49
CA PRO A 465 -2.99 -23.71 5.76
C PRO A 465 -4.10 -24.76 5.55
N TYR A 466 -3.74 -25.95 5.08
CA TYR A 466 -4.65 -27.09 4.97
C TYR A 466 -5.25 -27.47 6.33
N ARG A 467 -6.36 -28.21 6.30
CA ARG A 467 -7.02 -28.78 7.49
C ARG A 467 -7.37 -30.24 7.26
N GLU A 468 -7.64 -30.96 8.32
CA GLU A 468 -8.15 -32.33 8.27
C GLU A 468 -9.54 -32.40 8.88
N THR A 469 -10.35 -33.37 8.45
CA THR A 469 -11.69 -33.60 8.99
C THR A 469 -12.14 -35.02 8.65
N ILE A 470 -13.29 -35.43 9.16
CA ILE A 470 -13.88 -36.75 8.88
C ILE A 470 -15.18 -36.63 8.08
N THR A 471 -15.59 -37.71 7.43
CA THR A 471 -16.78 -37.72 6.54
C THR A 471 -17.95 -38.52 7.09
N ARG A 472 -17.71 -39.40 8.06
CA ARG A 472 -18.74 -40.23 8.71
C ARG A 472 -18.37 -40.51 10.16
N SER A 473 -19.34 -40.90 10.97
CA SER A 473 -19.06 -41.32 12.34
C SER A 473 -18.32 -42.66 12.39
N ALA A 474 -17.43 -42.82 13.35
CA ALA A 474 -16.73 -44.08 13.60
C ALA A 474 -16.32 -44.21 15.07
N SER A 475 -16.17 -45.45 15.53
CA SER A 475 -15.63 -45.75 16.85
C SER A 475 -14.12 -46.01 16.75
N GLY A 476 -13.40 -45.68 17.80
CA GLY A 476 -11.99 -46.05 17.96
C GLY A 476 -11.70 -46.56 19.35
N HIS A 477 -10.69 -47.43 19.43
CA HIS A 477 -10.31 -48.09 20.67
C HIS A 477 -8.80 -48.17 20.79
N HIS A 478 -8.29 -47.88 21.99
CA HIS A 478 -6.90 -48.20 22.28
C HIS A 478 -6.70 -48.63 23.72
N ARG A 479 -5.92 -49.69 23.89
CA ARG A 479 -5.46 -50.20 25.18
C ARG A 479 -3.94 -50.02 25.30
N HIS A 480 -3.53 -49.04 26.08
CA HIS A 480 -2.13 -48.80 26.42
C HIS A 480 -1.71 -49.65 27.62
N LYS A 481 -0.69 -50.49 27.45
CA LYS A 481 -0.11 -51.31 28.52
C LYS A 481 1.43 -51.35 28.38
N LYS A 482 2.15 -50.78 29.34
CA LYS A 482 3.63 -50.81 29.40
C LYS A 482 4.09 -51.38 30.74
N GLN A 483 4.89 -52.45 30.70
CA GLN A 483 5.34 -53.19 31.91
C GLN A 483 6.87 -53.31 32.06
N THR A 484 7.69 -52.77 31.15
CA THR A 484 9.16 -52.91 31.21
C THR A 484 9.88 -51.58 31.47
N GLY A 485 10.81 -51.60 32.44
CA GLY A 485 11.81 -50.54 32.65
C GLY A 485 11.42 -49.32 33.49
N GLY A 486 10.27 -49.32 34.19
CA GLY A 486 9.82 -48.20 35.01
C GLY A 486 8.48 -48.45 35.71
N ALA A 487 7.82 -47.39 36.19
CA ALA A 487 6.49 -47.51 36.78
C ALA A 487 5.47 -47.96 35.73
N GLY A 488 4.63 -48.94 36.09
CA GLY A 488 3.60 -49.48 35.19
C GLY A 488 2.67 -48.42 34.65
N GLN A 489 2.23 -48.61 33.40
CA GLN A 489 1.24 -47.75 32.73
C GLN A 489 0.11 -48.60 32.17
N PHE A 490 -1.13 -48.25 32.50
CA PHE A 490 -2.34 -48.88 32.01
C PHE A 490 -3.44 -47.85 31.75
N GLY A 491 -4.01 -47.85 30.54
CA GLY A 491 -5.20 -47.09 30.20
C GLY A 491 -5.89 -47.70 28.99
N GLU A 492 -7.22 -47.85 29.05
CA GLU A 492 -8.04 -48.29 27.92
C GLU A 492 -9.12 -47.23 27.69
N VAL A 493 -9.23 -46.75 26.45
CA VAL A 493 -10.17 -45.70 26.04
C VAL A 493 -10.96 -46.20 24.83
N MET A 494 -12.28 -46.05 24.90
CA MET A 494 -13.22 -46.24 23.80
C MET A 494 -13.91 -44.91 23.53
N LEU A 495 -13.87 -44.46 22.28
CA LEU A 495 -14.48 -43.21 21.87
C LEU A 495 -15.18 -43.35 20.52
N GLU A 496 -16.07 -42.41 20.25
CA GLU A 496 -16.75 -42.23 18.97
C GLU A 496 -16.44 -40.83 18.45
N VAL A 497 -16.20 -40.74 17.14
CA VAL A 497 -16.01 -39.47 16.44
C VAL A 497 -17.18 -39.27 15.48
N GLU A 498 -17.65 -38.02 15.36
CA GLU A 498 -18.67 -37.65 14.38
C GLU A 498 -18.35 -36.29 13.73
N PRO A 499 -18.62 -36.11 12.42
CA PRO A 499 -18.39 -34.85 11.74
C PRO A 499 -19.37 -33.79 12.23
N LEU A 500 -18.88 -32.57 12.39
CA LEU A 500 -19.69 -31.38 12.64
C LEU A 500 -19.90 -30.58 11.35
N GLU A 501 -20.78 -29.59 11.40
CA GLU A 501 -20.90 -28.60 10.33
C GLU A 501 -19.61 -27.81 10.16
N ARG A 502 -19.35 -27.33 8.94
CA ARG A 502 -18.14 -26.57 8.64
C ARG A 502 -18.07 -25.29 9.46
N GLY A 503 -16.95 -25.10 10.15
CA GLY A 503 -16.72 -23.95 11.03
C GLY A 503 -17.19 -24.18 12.48
N ALA A 504 -17.74 -25.35 12.80
CA ALA A 504 -18.13 -25.68 14.18
C ALA A 504 -16.91 -25.97 15.08
N GLY A 505 -15.75 -26.27 14.51
CA GLY A 505 -14.51 -26.47 15.27
C GLY A 505 -14.45 -27.83 15.97
N PHE A 506 -14.07 -27.85 17.24
CA PHE A 506 -13.87 -29.08 18.01
C PHE A 506 -14.78 -29.12 19.24
N GLU A 507 -15.46 -30.26 19.43
CA GLU A 507 -16.28 -30.52 20.62
C GLU A 507 -15.84 -31.83 21.31
N PHE A 508 -15.69 -31.80 22.63
CA PHE A 508 -15.38 -32.97 23.44
C PHE A 508 -16.53 -33.28 24.40
N VAL A 509 -17.02 -34.51 24.38
CA VAL A 509 -18.15 -34.96 25.19
C VAL A 509 -17.75 -36.18 26.03
N ASP A 510 -17.94 -36.07 27.33
CA ASP A 510 -17.84 -37.20 28.26
C ASP A 510 -19.20 -37.88 28.41
N ARG A 511 -19.30 -39.14 28.00
CA ARG A 511 -20.49 -39.99 28.19
C ARG A 511 -20.16 -41.27 28.96
N VAL A 512 -19.05 -41.29 29.70
CA VAL A 512 -18.62 -42.45 30.50
C VAL A 512 -19.59 -42.66 31.66
N THR A 513 -20.09 -43.89 31.80
CA THR A 513 -21.01 -44.27 32.89
C THR A 513 -20.35 -45.20 33.90
N GLY A 514 -20.85 -45.22 35.14
CA GLY A 514 -20.38 -46.17 36.16
C GLY A 514 -18.96 -45.94 36.71
N GLY A 515 -18.31 -44.81 36.39
CA GLY A 515 -16.98 -44.47 36.89
C GLY A 515 -15.84 -45.29 36.27
N ALA A 516 -16.03 -45.85 35.07
CA ALA A 516 -15.05 -46.67 34.36
C ALA A 516 -13.72 -45.93 34.11
N ILE A 517 -13.80 -44.61 33.90
CA ILE A 517 -12.69 -43.66 33.90
C ILE A 517 -13.01 -42.53 34.92
N PRO A 518 -12.16 -42.28 35.92
CA PRO A 518 -12.28 -41.12 36.80
C PRO A 518 -12.24 -39.79 36.04
N ALA A 519 -13.00 -38.77 36.48
CA ALA A 519 -13.06 -37.46 35.83
C ALA A 519 -11.67 -36.79 35.66
N SER A 520 -10.74 -37.00 36.60
CA SER A 520 -9.37 -36.49 36.49
C SER A 520 -8.58 -37.10 35.34
N LEU A 521 -8.91 -38.33 34.91
CA LEU A 521 -8.30 -39.01 33.78
C LEU A 521 -9.02 -38.74 32.45
N ILE A 522 -10.28 -38.28 32.48
CA ILE A 522 -10.98 -37.79 31.28
C ILE A 522 -10.29 -36.55 30.70
N LEU A 523 -9.85 -35.62 31.54
CA LEU A 523 -9.04 -34.46 31.10
C LEU A 523 -7.73 -34.90 30.41
N ALA A 524 -7.15 -36.02 30.85
CA ALA A 524 -5.96 -36.61 30.23
C ALA A 524 -6.27 -37.20 28.85
N VAL A 525 -7.43 -37.85 28.70
CA VAL A 525 -7.92 -38.33 27.39
C VAL A 525 -8.14 -37.16 26.45
N GLU A 526 -8.83 -36.10 26.88
CA GLU A 526 -9.06 -34.89 26.10
C GLU A 526 -7.73 -34.25 25.65
N LYS A 527 -6.75 -34.14 26.56
CA LYS A 527 -5.41 -33.65 26.24
C LYS A 527 -4.74 -34.49 25.14
N GLY A 528 -4.88 -35.81 25.18
CA GLY A 528 -4.38 -36.71 24.13
C GLY A 528 -5.09 -36.51 22.78
N VAL A 529 -6.40 -36.27 22.80
CA VAL A 529 -7.20 -35.94 21.60
C VAL A 529 -6.76 -34.59 21.02
N ARG A 530 -6.63 -33.56 21.85
CA ARG A 530 -6.19 -32.21 21.45
C ARG A 530 -4.81 -32.21 20.79
N GLN A 531 -3.89 -33.06 21.25
CA GLN A 531 -2.58 -33.23 20.60
C GLN A 531 -2.69 -33.70 19.14
N VAL A 532 -3.63 -34.61 18.82
CA VAL A 532 -3.88 -35.04 17.43
C VAL A 532 -4.61 -33.95 16.65
N ILE A 533 -5.52 -33.24 17.30
CA ILE A 533 -6.23 -32.13 16.66
C ILE A 533 -5.27 -31.03 16.22
N GLU A 534 -4.25 -30.73 17.01
CA GLU A 534 -3.21 -29.76 16.64
C GLU A 534 -2.22 -30.34 15.64
N GLY A 535 -1.77 -31.58 15.83
CA GLY A 535 -0.72 -32.21 15.03
C GLY A 535 -1.17 -32.90 13.74
N GLY A 536 -2.47 -33.03 13.51
CA GLY A 536 -3.06 -33.80 12.43
C GLY A 536 -3.05 -35.32 12.65
N ALA A 537 -3.90 -36.02 11.91
CA ALA A 537 -4.07 -37.47 11.97
C ALA A 537 -3.60 -38.18 10.69
N ILE A 538 -3.80 -37.58 9.51
CA ILE A 538 -3.50 -38.20 8.21
C ILE A 538 -2.39 -37.51 7.42
N ALA A 539 -2.33 -36.17 7.45
CA ALA A 539 -1.42 -35.36 6.64
C ALA A 539 -0.60 -34.36 7.47
N GLY A 540 -0.86 -34.28 8.78
CA GLY A 540 -0.14 -33.41 9.71
C GLY A 540 -0.71 -32.01 9.81
N PHE A 541 -1.99 -31.83 9.43
CA PHE A 541 -2.66 -30.54 9.50
C PHE A 541 -3.75 -30.54 10.59
N PRO A 542 -4.07 -29.39 11.18
CA PRO A 542 -5.05 -29.32 12.25
C PRO A 542 -6.40 -29.93 11.86
N VAL A 543 -6.94 -30.79 12.74
CA VAL A 543 -8.23 -31.46 12.55
C VAL A 543 -9.35 -30.52 13.00
N VAL A 544 -10.36 -30.32 12.16
CA VAL A 544 -11.48 -29.40 12.40
C VAL A 544 -12.82 -30.07 12.10
N ASP A 545 -13.87 -29.48 12.65
CA ASP A 545 -15.28 -29.89 12.50
C ASP A 545 -15.51 -31.34 12.95
N VAL A 546 -15.07 -31.66 14.18
CA VAL A 546 -15.20 -33.01 14.76
C VAL A 546 -15.71 -32.93 16.20
N ARG A 547 -16.70 -33.76 16.53
CA ARG A 547 -17.06 -34.08 17.91
C ARG A 547 -16.46 -35.41 18.31
N VAL A 548 -15.87 -35.45 19.50
CA VAL A 548 -15.31 -36.66 20.11
C VAL A 548 -16.09 -36.98 21.37
N THR A 549 -16.74 -38.14 21.39
CA THR A 549 -17.50 -38.63 22.55
C THR A 549 -16.78 -39.81 23.17
N VAL A 550 -16.33 -39.68 24.41
CA VAL A 550 -15.77 -40.81 25.17
C VAL A 550 -16.91 -41.66 25.70
N THR A 551 -16.98 -42.91 25.28
CA THR A 551 -18.12 -43.81 25.58
C THR A 551 -17.83 -44.75 26.73
N ASP A 552 -16.60 -45.28 26.82
CA ASP A 552 -16.20 -46.23 27.86
C ASP A 552 -14.66 -46.29 28.02
N GLY A 553 -14.18 -47.03 29.01
CA GLY A 553 -12.76 -47.34 29.17
C GLY A 553 -12.46 -48.25 30.35
N LYS A 554 -11.18 -48.51 30.61
CA LYS A 554 -10.76 -49.30 31.78
C LYS A 554 -9.56 -48.71 32.46
N THR A 555 -9.58 -48.79 33.79
CA THR A 555 -8.51 -48.37 34.68
C THR A 555 -7.94 -49.57 35.46
N HIS A 556 -6.75 -49.38 36.01
CA HIS A 556 -6.10 -50.27 36.95
C HIS A 556 -5.70 -49.47 38.18
N SER A 557 -5.90 -50.04 39.38
CA SER A 557 -5.76 -49.33 40.65
C SER A 557 -4.35 -48.79 40.93
N VAL A 558 -3.32 -49.36 40.30
CA VAL A 558 -1.90 -48.99 40.55
C VAL A 558 -1.21 -48.40 39.33
N ASP A 559 -1.61 -48.82 38.12
CA ASP A 559 -0.87 -48.51 36.88
C ASP A 559 -1.55 -47.44 36.03
N SER A 560 -2.77 -47.01 36.39
CA SER A 560 -3.48 -45.94 35.67
C SER A 560 -3.00 -44.56 36.07
N LYS A 561 -2.14 -43.99 35.23
CA LYS A 561 -1.59 -42.64 35.34
C LYS A 561 -2.06 -41.76 34.20
N GLU A 562 -2.04 -40.44 34.39
CA GLU A 562 -2.41 -39.44 33.39
C GLU A 562 -1.77 -39.72 32.02
N VAL A 563 -0.46 -39.94 31.98
CA VAL A 563 0.30 -40.23 30.75
C VAL A 563 -0.24 -41.43 29.98
N ALA A 564 -0.73 -42.46 30.67
CA ALA A 564 -1.31 -43.65 30.02
C ALA A 564 -2.62 -43.32 29.30
N PHE A 565 -3.44 -42.43 29.87
CA PHE A 565 -4.71 -41.99 29.30
C PHE A 565 -4.54 -40.93 28.20
N VAL A 566 -3.49 -40.10 28.27
CA VAL A 566 -3.08 -39.23 27.14
C VAL A 566 -2.73 -40.10 25.93
N THR A 567 -1.85 -41.10 26.09
CA THR A 567 -1.47 -42.00 24.99
C THR A 567 -2.65 -42.83 24.49
N ALA A 568 -3.50 -43.35 25.39
CA ALA A 568 -4.67 -44.12 25.01
C ALA A 568 -5.71 -43.28 24.26
N GLY A 569 -6.02 -42.07 24.73
CA GLY A 569 -6.92 -41.14 24.05
C GLY A 569 -6.41 -40.75 22.66
N ARG A 570 -5.12 -40.39 22.55
CA ARG A 570 -4.47 -40.06 21.29
C ARG A 570 -4.59 -41.19 20.25
N LYS A 571 -4.25 -42.42 20.64
CA LYS A 571 -4.29 -43.58 19.73
C LYS A 571 -5.72 -44.05 19.42
N ALA A 572 -6.64 -43.98 20.38
CA ALA A 572 -8.05 -44.30 20.15
C ALA A 572 -8.68 -43.30 19.17
N PHE A 573 -8.28 -42.02 19.24
CA PHE A 573 -8.74 -41.00 18.31
C PHE A 573 -8.17 -41.19 16.90
N ILE A 574 -6.88 -41.49 16.76
CA ILE A 574 -6.27 -41.83 15.45
C ILE A 574 -6.96 -43.04 14.81
N ASP A 575 -7.25 -44.09 15.61
CA ASP A 575 -7.99 -45.27 15.15
C ASP A 575 -9.40 -44.91 14.68
N ALA A 576 -10.13 -44.10 15.45
CA ALA A 576 -11.46 -43.63 15.07
C ALA A 576 -11.42 -42.81 13.76
N VAL A 577 -10.50 -41.85 13.66
CA VAL A 577 -10.34 -40.98 12.47
C VAL A 577 -9.98 -41.79 11.23
N GLY A 578 -9.11 -42.81 11.35
CA GLY A 578 -8.78 -43.73 10.26
C GLY A 578 -9.99 -44.49 9.73
N ASN A 579 -10.93 -44.87 10.61
CA ASN A 579 -12.17 -45.55 10.25
C ASN A 579 -13.28 -44.59 9.74
N ALA A 580 -13.18 -43.31 10.09
CA ALA A 580 -14.16 -42.25 9.81
C ALA A 580 -14.06 -41.62 8.41
N GLY A 581 -13.19 -42.15 7.54
CA GLY A 581 -13.01 -41.63 6.18
C GLY A 581 -12.44 -40.20 6.19
N ALA A 582 -11.30 -40.03 6.85
CA ALA A 582 -10.63 -38.75 6.98
C ALA A 582 -10.22 -38.15 5.63
N ILE A 583 -10.40 -36.85 5.48
CA ILE A 583 -10.07 -36.07 4.27
C ILE A 583 -9.28 -34.82 4.63
N VAL A 584 -8.55 -34.31 3.63
CA VAL A 584 -7.87 -33.02 3.72
C VAL A 584 -8.77 -31.95 3.11
N LEU A 585 -8.84 -30.80 3.77
CA LEU A 585 -9.50 -29.60 3.28
C LEU A 585 -8.45 -28.59 2.80
N GLU A 586 -8.68 -28.01 1.64
CA GLU A 586 -7.90 -26.89 1.12
C GLU A 586 -8.64 -25.55 1.32
N PRO A 587 -7.91 -24.46 1.61
CA PRO A 587 -8.50 -23.13 1.72
C PRO A 587 -8.85 -22.59 0.32
N ILE A 588 -10.09 -22.11 0.18
CA ILE A 588 -10.59 -21.42 -1.00
C ILE A 588 -10.53 -19.92 -0.74
N ALA A 589 -9.97 -19.20 -1.71
CA ALA A 589 -9.88 -17.76 -1.70
C ALA A 589 -10.93 -17.15 -2.64
N ALA A 590 -11.64 -16.13 -2.14
CA ALA A 590 -12.45 -15.25 -2.97
C ALA A 590 -11.55 -14.18 -3.60
N LEU A 591 -11.70 -14.00 -4.91
CA LEU A 591 -10.91 -13.11 -5.75
C LEU A 591 -11.81 -12.07 -6.39
N GLN A 592 -11.35 -10.83 -6.41
CA GLN A 592 -11.86 -9.79 -7.30
C GLN A 592 -10.69 -9.30 -8.15
N VAL A 593 -10.81 -9.42 -9.47
CA VAL A 593 -9.76 -9.07 -10.43
C VAL A 593 -10.29 -7.95 -11.31
N ARG A 594 -9.72 -6.75 -11.18
CA ARG A 594 -10.04 -5.57 -12.00
C ARG A 594 -8.99 -5.40 -13.08
N ALA A 595 -9.40 -5.33 -14.35
CA ALA A 595 -8.49 -5.19 -15.48
C ALA A 595 -9.18 -4.53 -16.68
N PRO A 596 -8.41 -4.05 -17.68
CA PRO A 596 -8.99 -3.54 -18.93
C PRO A 596 -9.83 -4.60 -19.65
N ALA A 597 -10.94 -4.17 -20.28
CA ALA A 597 -11.87 -5.07 -20.96
C ALA A 597 -11.21 -5.96 -22.03
N ALA A 598 -10.15 -5.46 -22.68
CA ALA A 598 -9.40 -6.19 -23.70
C ALA A 598 -8.69 -7.45 -23.17
N SER A 599 -8.32 -7.49 -21.89
CA SER A 599 -7.57 -8.61 -21.29
C SER A 599 -8.44 -9.72 -20.71
N ILE A 600 -9.77 -9.59 -20.77
CA ILE A 600 -10.66 -10.45 -19.97
C ILE A 600 -10.66 -11.92 -20.40
N GLY A 601 -10.53 -12.18 -21.70
CA GLY A 601 -10.49 -13.54 -22.24
C GLY A 601 -9.28 -14.31 -21.72
N ASP A 602 -8.12 -13.65 -21.71
CA ASP A 602 -6.87 -14.22 -21.23
C ASP A 602 -6.90 -14.45 -19.71
N ILE A 603 -7.42 -13.49 -18.94
CA ILE A 603 -7.58 -13.63 -17.48
C ILE A 603 -8.54 -14.77 -17.15
N SER A 604 -9.67 -14.86 -17.85
CA SER A 604 -10.67 -15.92 -17.63
C SER A 604 -10.08 -17.31 -17.94
N GLY A 605 -9.30 -17.41 -19.02
CA GLY A 605 -8.58 -18.64 -19.37
C GLY A 605 -7.55 -19.05 -18.32
N ASP A 606 -6.78 -18.10 -17.79
CA ASP A 606 -5.79 -18.34 -16.74
C ASP A 606 -6.45 -18.80 -15.43
N LEU A 607 -7.50 -18.10 -14.99
CA LEU A 607 -8.30 -18.47 -13.82
C LEU A 607 -8.88 -19.88 -13.96
N ALA A 608 -9.46 -20.21 -15.12
CA ALA A 608 -9.99 -21.56 -15.37
C ALA A 608 -8.90 -22.64 -15.29
N SER A 609 -7.68 -22.35 -15.75
CA SER A 609 -6.54 -23.28 -15.64
C SER A 609 -6.10 -23.55 -14.20
N ARG A 610 -6.38 -22.61 -13.28
CA ARG A 610 -6.05 -22.64 -11.85
C ARG A 610 -7.18 -23.18 -10.97
N ARG A 611 -8.11 -23.95 -11.55
CA ARG A 611 -9.32 -24.47 -10.88
C ARG A 611 -10.21 -23.36 -10.29
N ALA A 612 -10.11 -22.13 -10.78
CA ALA A 612 -10.99 -21.07 -10.32
C ALA A 612 -12.40 -21.25 -10.88
N ARG A 613 -13.40 -20.94 -10.06
CA ARG A 613 -14.80 -20.81 -10.44
C ARG A 613 -15.15 -19.33 -10.54
N ILE A 614 -15.39 -18.87 -11.75
CA ILE A 614 -15.89 -17.51 -11.99
C ILE A 614 -17.35 -17.43 -11.54
N LEU A 615 -17.63 -16.46 -10.67
CA LEU A 615 -18.96 -16.21 -10.10
C LEU A 615 -19.71 -15.12 -10.89
N GLY A 616 -18.98 -14.13 -11.41
CA GLY A 616 -19.56 -13.02 -12.16
C GLY A 616 -18.51 -12.11 -12.79
N THR A 617 -18.97 -11.28 -13.71
CA THR A 617 -18.18 -10.24 -14.36
C THR A 617 -19.02 -8.97 -14.41
N ASP A 618 -18.53 -7.91 -13.78
CA ASP A 618 -19.19 -6.62 -13.72
C ASP A 618 -18.42 -5.59 -14.53
N ALA A 619 -19.14 -4.79 -15.31
CA ALA A 619 -18.55 -3.69 -16.07
C ALA A 619 -18.57 -2.39 -15.27
N SER A 620 -17.45 -1.67 -15.31
CA SER A 620 -17.34 -0.33 -14.74
C SER A 620 -17.38 0.71 -15.87
N ASP A 621 -17.88 1.90 -15.55
CA ASP A 621 -18.08 2.99 -16.51
C ASP A 621 -16.75 3.54 -17.09
N ASP A 622 -15.64 3.24 -16.43
CA ASP A 622 -14.27 3.62 -16.80
C ASP A 622 -13.61 2.69 -17.84
N GLY A 623 -14.36 1.74 -18.40
CA GLY A 623 -13.84 0.76 -19.37
C GLY A 623 -13.03 -0.39 -18.74
N THR A 624 -13.00 -0.49 -17.41
CA THR A 624 -12.48 -1.66 -16.70
C THR A 624 -13.60 -2.67 -16.43
N LEU A 625 -13.20 -3.93 -16.30
CA LEU A 625 -14.09 -5.03 -15.95
C LEU A 625 -13.56 -5.70 -14.68
N THR A 626 -14.47 -6.06 -13.79
CA THR A 626 -14.15 -6.77 -12.54
C THR A 626 -14.67 -8.21 -12.62
N ILE A 627 -13.76 -9.19 -12.53
CA ILE A 627 -14.10 -10.61 -12.45
C ILE A 627 -14.14 -11.00 -10.97
N THR A 628 -15.27 -11.51 -10.52
CA THR A 628 -15.39 -12.15 -9.20
C THR A 628 -15.24 -13.66 -9.38
N ALA A 629 -14.29 -14.28 -8.67
CA ALA A 629 -14.01 -15.70 -8.77
C ALA A 629 -13.64 -16.31 -7.42
N GLU A 630 -13.68 -17.63 -7.31
CA GLU A 630 -13.15 -18.38 -6.18
C GLU A 630 -12.13 -19.40 -6.66
N ALA A 631 -10.97 -19.47 -6.02
CA ALA A 631 -9.93 -20.44 -6.39
C ALA A 631 -9.24 -21.01 -5.15
N PRO A 632 -8.75 -22.25 -5.21
CA PRO A 632 -7.91 -22.82 -4.16
C PRO A 632 -6.64 -21.97 -3.97
N LEU A 633 -6.31 -21.65 -2.73
CA LEU A 633 -5.18 -20.76 -2.41
C LEU A 633 -3.85 -21.26 -2.98
N ALA A 634 -3.65 -22.58 -2.99
CA ALA A 634 -2.45 -23.24 -3.49
C ALA A 634 -2.22 -23.02 -5.01
N GLU A 635 -3.25 -22.60 -5.75
CA GLU A 635 -3.16 -22.35 -7.20
C GLU A 635 -2.87 -20.87 -7.51
N LEU A 636 -2.65 -20.02 -6.49
CA LEU A 636 -2.56 -18.57 -6.61
C LEU A 636 -1.19 -17.97 -6.24
N ASP A 637 -0.19 -18.79 -5.93
CA ASP A 637 1.11 -18.31 -5.42
C ASP A 637 1.83 -17.34 -6.37
N ASP A 638 1.71 -17.53 -7.68
CA ASP A 638 2.31 -16.69 -8.74
C ASP A 638 1.28 -15.80 -9.47
N TYR A 639 0.06 -15.69 -8.95
CA TYR A 639 -1.04 -15.06 -9.69
C TYR A 639 -0.81 -13.56 -9.95
N ALA A 640 -0.19 -12.83 -9.01
CA ALA A 640 0.14 -11.41 -9.21
C ALA A 640 1.03 -11.19 -10.43
N THR A 641 2.12 -11.95 -10.54
CA THR A 641 3.07 -11.89 -11.66
C THR A 641 2.39 -12.26 -12.97
N ARG A 642 1.55 -13.30 -12.94
CA ARG A 642 0.79 -13.74 -14.11
C ARG A 642 -0.21 -12.69 -14.58
N LEU A 643 -1.01 -12.13 -13.67
CA LEU A 643 -2.00 -11.10 -13.98
C LEU A 643 -1.35 -9.87 -14.61
N ARG A 644 -0.23 -9.40 -14.07
CA ARG A 644 0.52 -8.28 -14.66
C ARG A 644 0.98 -8.58 -16.08
N SER A 645 1.49 -9.79 -16.33
CA SER A 645 1.89 -10.20 -17.68
C SER A 645 0.72 -10.23 -18.66
N LEU A 646 -0.48 -10.65 -18.24
CA LEU A 646 -1.67 -10.72 -19.09
C LEU A 646 -2.30 -9.35 -19.36
N THR A 647 -2.02 -8.37 -18.51
CA THR A 647 -2.67 -7.05 -18.53
C THR A 647 -1.70 -5.91 -18.83
N ALA A 648 -0.46 -6.21 -19.22
CA ALA A 648 0.63 -5.24 -19.33
C ALA A 648 0.77 -4.35 -18.07
N GLY A 649 0.53 -4.93 -16.89
CA GLY A 649 0.62 -4.26 -15.60
C GLY A 649 -0.61 -3.45 -15.17
N ALA A 650 -1.67 -3.40 -15.99
CA ALA A 650 -2.90 -2.66 -15.66
C ALA A 650 -3.88 -3.41 -14.73
N GLY A 651 -3.71 -4.73 -14.59
CA GLY A 651 -4.57 -5.55 -13.74
C GLY A 651 -4.24 -5.43 -12.27
N ALA A 652 -5.28 -5.35 -11.44
CA ALA A 652 -5.20 -5.43 -9.98
C ALA A 652 -6.12 -6.56 -9.49
N TYR A 653 -5.78 -7.15 -8.34
CA TYR A 653 -6.69 -8.08 -7.69
C TYR A 653 -6.62 -7.96 -6.17
N THR A 654 -7.71 -8.34 -5.53
CA THR A 654 -7.78 -8.54 -4.08
C THR A 654 -8.16 -9.98 -3.80
N MET A 655 -7.72 -10.49 -2.65
CA MET A 655 -7.96 -11.87 -2.24
C MET A 655 -8.33 -11.94 -0.76
N GLN A 656 -9.37 -12.71 -0.43
CA GLN A 656 -9.78 -12.97 0.95
C GLN A 656 -10.09 -14.46 1.15
N PHE A 657 -9.91 -14.96 2.37
CA PHE A 657 -10.33 -16.33 2.71
C PHE A 657 -11.85 -16.45 2.59
N ALA A 658 -12.35 -17.44 1.84
CA ALA A 658 -13.77 -17.69 1.69
C ALA A 658 -14.23 -18.82 2.62
N ARG A 659 -13.62 -20.00 2.48
CA ARG A 659 -13.98 -21.23 3.21
C ARG A 659 -12.95 -22.34 3.00
N TYR A 660 -13.14 -23.45 3.68
CA TYR A 660 -12.46 -24.71 3.41
C TYR A 660 -13.33 -25.66 2.58
N GLU A 661 -12.73 -26.33 1.59
CA GLU A 661 -13.38 -27.36 0.77
C GLU A 661 -12.54 -28.64 0.70
N PRO A 662 -13.15 -29.82 0.45
CA PRO A 662 -12.41 -31.05 0.23
C PRO A 662 -11.37 -30.91 -0.88
N ALA A 663 -10.10 -31.18 -0.55
CA ALA A 663 -9.03 -31.18 -1.53
C ALA A 663 -9.22 -32.32 -2.55
N PRO A 664 -8.82 -32.13 -3.83
CA PRO A 664 -8.91 -33.18 -4.83
C PRO A 664 -8.13 -34.45 -4.41
N PRO A 665 -8.57 -35.66 -4.83
CA PRO A 665 -7.92 -36.90 -4.42
C PRO A 665 -6.41 -36.96 -4.67
N LYS A 666 -5.94 -36.35 -5.78
CA LYS A 666 -4.52 -36.27 -6.13
C LYS A 666 -3.73 -35.41 -5.13
N VAL A 667 -4.29 -34.28 -4.71
CA VAL A 667 -3.69 -33.37 -3.71
C VAL A 667 -3.65 -34.07 -2.36
N GLN A 668 -4.77 -34.69 -1.95
CA GLN A 668 -4.85 -35.45 -0.69
C GLN A 668 -3.79 -36.58 -0.63
N GLN A 669 -3.65 -37.37 -1.70
CA GLN A 669 -2.65 -38.44 -1.77
C GLN A 669 -1.22 -37.89 -1.65
N SER A 670 -0.92 -36.78 -2.32
CA SER A 670 0.40 -36.14 -2.27
C SER A 670 0.74 -35.64 -0.86
N LEU A 671 -0.20 -34.96 -0.20
CA LEU A 671 -0.01 -34.43 1.16
C LEU A 671 0.14 -35.55 2.18
N THR A 672 -0.70 -36.58 2.09
CA THR A 672 -0.63 -37.76 2.97
C THR A 672 0.70 -38.50 2.81
N ALA A 673 1.22 -38.63 1.58
CA ALA A 673 2.50 -39.29 1.31
C ALA A 673 3.71 -38.47 1.79
N ALA A 674 3.60 -37.14 1.78
CA ALA A 674 4.64 -36.25 2.31
C ALA A 674 4.68 -36.26 3.85
N HIS A 675 3.57 -36.59 4.50
CA HIS A 675 3.49 -36.68 5.95
C HIS A 675 4.31 -37.85 6.49
N ARG A 676 5.31 -37.55 7.31
CA ARG A 676 6.08 -38.54 8.07
C ARG A 676 5.63 -38.48 9.53
N PRO A 677 4.78 -39.41 10.02
CA PRO A 677 4.42 -39.43 11.42
C PRO A 677 5.69 -39.63 12.25
N ARG A 678 5.92 -38.75 13.25
CA ARG A 678 7.05 -38.90 14.18
C ARG A 678 6.94 -40.27 14.85
N GLN A 679 7.93 -41.15 14.61
CA GLN A 679 7.87 -42.57 14.97
C GLN A 679 8.00 -42.84 16.48
N ASP A 680 8.30 -41.84 17.31
CA ASP A 680 8.68 -42.01 18.72
C ASP A 680 7.95 -41.07 19.71
N ASP A 681 6.65 -40.82 19.54
CA ASP A 681 5.82 -40.26 20.63
C ASP A 681 4.48 -40.97 20.83
#